data_AF-A0A1M5Y500-F1
#
_entry.id   AF-A0A1M5Y500-F1
#
_cell.length_a   1.000
_cell.length_b   1.000
_cell.length_c   1.000
_cell.angle_alpha   90.00
_cell.angle_beta   90.00
_cell.angle_gamma   90.00
#
_symmetry.space_group_name_H-M   'P 1'
#
loop_
_entity.id
_entity.type
_entity.pdbx_description
1 polymer ?
#
loop_
_entity_poly.entity_id
_entity_poly.type
_entity_poly.pdbx_seq_one_letter_code
_entity_poly.pdbx_strand_id
1 'polypeptide(L)'
;MSDFKIIGNPNPVVGVLEIYAVSDFFEKVPSSTFSEENNFSYNPVSWEVYVLELGKWRKTKENDKRGNKVSYTFLEKSLTRNGIRILARKGDKVAQLDIKPLSAKPKIDHIELLDKNGAKINGHLSYGQTVKARIFCLNMEKRRVSVTMWEDDVKGAGHNKANEKNFIEILSGIVKFGKANVDFLLKPSFAKIAERGGHEKDKIHEFYVTAEYNDGKIASNNINVNALETPVAPYKGKTTPQQSVKNKPAEQKPRNDSQKPTAPKAVKGKINAVHITDTAGHQIKGVFKEKQIKVCINSTGLTGKEVRLKLYDEDLVSHDLLFTDNFTIKSDLHTVTVPLDTIPRSLGGSNWAEGNEQELFAEIEVLQTHDFIKSVVVDVDATVFKQDPVEVTNKVLKVDVEDKKEKKQESKGKCYCNRDITVDELSKMVKNIRDNTFYDGKTITFFHSDKLFYLYSNVPKSDRTFEKFAEAINKAFKKYEITTCARKIHFLANMYVETMYFTATREGKGTSGFRYDPYRGRGFQHLTWEDNYKKYKKETGIDIISNYEKVADDLNISADTGAWYWKKTGINEYADKDSIFDTSRLINYPGATKSSSINGYKDREIAWRELKKIFKFPFDCVSKKSINITSDNCPKCKVSHYDLTDKVEWQTQFDSKWGGIDAQNVACKKTCDDILNKQGLTSTSPTNKFQTALENSNHTLLVINTEESKRGIKYLDLQLKEGNPVQVGVDHALNYKGGKLNEGTTDHFVVIIGKSCENGKVYYRFYDVGTRNKSKGTSSDNRLYLDTSNYSLKGKTAYTNHIYTVTQIRNNKKG
;
A
#
# COMPACT_ATOMS: atom_id res chain seq x y z
N MET A 1 -50.32 13.82 40.74
CA MET A 1 -49.00 13.16 40.55
C MET A 1 -48.24 14.02 39.56
N SER A 2 -46.95 14.30 39.76
CA SER A 2 -46.26 15.30 38.94
C SER A 2 -46.23 14.91 37.46
N ASP A 3 -46.86 15.72 36.60
CA ASP A 3 -46.98 15.46 35.16
C ASP A 3 -45.71 15.68 34.35
N PHE A 4 -44.56 15.94 34.97
CA PHE A 4 -43.29 16.23 34.31
C PHE A 4 -42.70 14.97 33.65
N LYS A 5 -42.87 14.86 32.33
CA LYS A 5 -42.46 13.72 31.49
C LYS A 5 -41.73 14.23 30.26
N ILE A 6 -40.85 13.40 29.72
CA ILE A 6 -40.24 13.62 28.40
C ILE A 6 -41.19 13.08 27.34
N ILE A 7 -41.51 13.91 26.35
CA ILE A 7 -42.24 13.55 25.13
C ILE A 7 -41.23 13.53 23.99
N GLY A 8 -41.10 12.38 23.32
CA GLY A 8 -40.23 12.20 22.15
C GLY A 8 -40.07 10.73 21.80
N ASN A 9 -39.40 10.43 20.68
CA ASN A 9 -39.28 9.09 20.16
C ASN A 9 -38.31 8.22 21.00
N PRO A 10 -38.78 7.12 21.64
CA PRO A 10 -37.90 6.21 22.39
C PRO A 10 -37.08 5.29 21.48
N ASN A 11 -37.48 5.13 20.21
CA ASN A 11 -36.81 4.27 19.23
C ASN A 11 -36.38 5.08 17.99
N PRO A 12 -35.47 6.06 18.15
CA PRO A 12 -35.07 6.95 17.07
C PRO A 12 -34.26 6.22 16.01
N VAL A 13 -34.50 6.54 14.74
CA VAL A 13 -33.69 5.99 13.65
C VAL A 13 -32.36 6.74 13.60
N VAL A 14 -31.25 6.01 13.53
CA VAL A 14 -29.91 6.61 13.43
C VAL A 14 -29.81 7.56 12.22
N GLY A 15 -29.20 8.72 12.42
CA GLY A 15 -29.02 9.76 11.41
C GLY A 15 -30.23 10.68 11.21
N VAL A 16 -31.37 10.40 11.85
CA VAL A 16 -32.55 11.27 11.82
C VAL A 16 -32.49 12.25 13.01
N LEU A 17 -32.82 13.52 12.75
CA LEU A 17 -32.95 14.55 13.79
C LEU A 17 -34.25 14.32 14.57
N GLU A 18 -34.14 14.10 15.86
CA GLU A 18 -35.25 13.79 16.76
C GLU A 18 -35.47 14.93 17.73
N ILE A 19 -36.74 15.23 18.00
CA ILE A 19 -37.15 16.35 18.85
C ILE A 19 -37.76 15.79 20.14
N TYR A 20 -37.29 16.31 21.26
CA TYR A 20 -37.76 15.96 22.60
C TYR A 20 -38.24 17.22 23.33
N ALA A 21 -39.33 17.11 24.07
CA ALA A 21 -39.91 18.20 24.87
C ALA A 21 -40.36 17.69 26.23
N VAL A 22 -40.59 18.59 27.18
CA VAL A 22 -41.27 18.25 28.45
C VAL A 22 -42.76 18.57 28.39
N SER A 23 -43.57 17.76 29.06
CA SER A 23 -45.04 17.89 29.14
C SER A 23 -45.54 19.26 29.64
N ASP A 24 -44.82 19.94 30.53
CA ASP A 24 -45.15 21.31 31.01
C ASP A 24 -45.24 22.37 29.88
N PHE A 25 -44.76 22.06 28.66
CA PHE A 25 -44.80 22.97 27.51
C PHE A 25 -46.21 23.18 26.92
N PHE A 26 -47.13 22.23 27.10
CA PHE A 26 -48.44 22.26 26.44
C PHE A 26 -49.60 22.76 27.32
N GLU A 27 -49.37 23.11 28.60
CA GLU A 27 -50.45 23.45 29.54
C GLU A 27 -50.86 24.93 29.62
N LYS A 28 -50.25 25.84 28.87
CA LYS A 28 -50.73 27.24 28.84
C LYS A 28 -50.72 27.84 27.45
N VAL A 29 -51.80 27.59 26.71
CA VAL A 29 -52.33 28.60 25.80
C VAL A 29 -53.82 28.82 26.11
N PRO A 30 -54.18 29.62 27.11
CA PRO A 30 -55.40 30.41 27.05
C PRO A 30 -55.07 31.73 26.35
N SER A 31 -55.87 32.04 25.35
CA SER A 31 -56.02 33.36 24.75
C SER A 31 -56.08 34.47 25.79
N SER A 32 -55.14 35.41 25.78
CA SER A 32 -55.39 36.82 26.15
C SER A 32 -54.16 37.70 25.94
N THR A 33 -54.48 38.96 25.69
CA THR A 33 -53.65 40.13 25.37
C THR A 33 -52.68 40.58 26.48
N PHE A 34 -51.54 41.14 26.03
CA PHE A 34 -50.50 41.93 26.71
C PHE A 34 -50.65 42.28 28.21
N SER A 35 -49.58 42.06 28.99
CA SER A 35 -48.98 43.08 29.88
C SER A 35 -47.64 42.61 30.47
N GLU A 36 -46.74 43.57 30.66
CA GLU A 36 -45.42 43.45 31.27
C GLU A 36 -45.47 43.15 32.77
N GLU A 37 -44.30 42.74 33.28
CA GLU A 37 -43.95 42.53 34.70
C GLU A 37 -44.48 41.26 35.35
N ASN A 38 -43.71 40.18 35.21
CA ASN A 38 -43.40 39.32 36.34
C ASN A 38 -42.01 38.71 36.16
N ASN A 39 -41.14 39.01 37.12
CA ASN A 39 -39.80 38.46 37.28
C ASN A 39 -39.93 36.98 37.72
N PHE A 40 -40.37 36.11 36.81
CA PHE A 40 -40.38 34.67 37.04
C PHE A 40 -38.95 34.16 36.92
N SER A 41 -38.43 33.63 38.02
CA SER A 41 -37.27 32.73 38.01
C SER A 41 -37.57 31.58 37.04
N TYR A 42 -37.14 31.75 35.78
CA TYR A 42 -37.13 30.69 34.80
C TYR A 42 -36.09 29.70 35.33
N ASN A 43 -36.53 28.59 35.91
CA ASN A 43 -35.69 27.41 36.05
C ASN A 43 -35.71 26.71 34.68
N PRO A 44 -34.75 26.98 33.77
CA PRO A 44 -34.74 26.34 32.47
C PRO A 44 -34.59 24.84 32.66
N VAL A 45 -35.39 24.05 31.95
CA VAL A 45 -35.24 22.60 31.90
C VAL A 45 -33.82 22.30 31.40
N SER A 46 -33.07 21.54 32.17
CA SER A 46 -31.75 21.04 31.77
C SER A 46 -31.88 19.61 31.28
N TRP A 47 -31.18 19.30 30.20
CA TRP A 47 -31.20 18.00 29.57
C TRP A 47 -29.81 17.39 29.61
N GLU A 48 -29.74 16.12 29.97
CA GLU A 48 -28.51 15.35 30.09
C GLU A 48 -28.66 14.02 29.35
N VAL A 49 -27.59 13.56 28.70
CA VAL A 49 -27.56 12.24 28.05
C VAL A 49 -26.56 11.35 28.76
N TYR A 50 -26.96 10.11 29.02
CA TYR A 50 -26.14 9.08 29.65
C TYR A 50 -26.01 7.88 28.72
N VAL A 51 -24.85 7.25 28.76
CA VAL A 51 -24.58 5.99 28.06
C VAL A 51 -24.17 4.92 29.07
N LEU A 52 -24.65 3.69 28.88
CA LEU A 52 -24.31 2.55 29.72
C LEU A 52 -23.01 1.92 29.21
N GLU A 53 -21.94 2.00 30.01
CA GLU A 53 -20.63 1.43 29.72
C GLU A 53 -20.16 0.63 30.94
N LEU A 54 -19.79 -0.65 30.73
CA LEU A 54 -19.32 -1.54 31.80
C LEU A 54 -20.26 -1.63 33.02
N GLY A 55 -21.58 -1.59 32.77
CA GLY A 55 -22.61 -1.68 33.81
C GLY A 55 -22.84 -0.39 34.60
N LYS A 56 -22.18 0.73 34.25
CA LYS A 56 -22.38 2.04 34.89
C LYS A 56 -22.88 3.08 33.88
N TRP A 57 -23.81 3.92 34.31
CA TRP A 57 -24.27 5.06 33.51
C TRP A 57 -23.23 6.18 33.57
N ARG A 58 -22.68 6.54 32.41
CA ARG A 58 -21.75 7.66 32.27
C ARG A 58 -22.42 8.81 31.54
N LYS A 59 -22.41 10.00 32.14
CA LYS A 59 -22.89 11.23 31.50
C LYS A 59 -22.00 11.63 30.33
N THR A 60 -22.60 12.05 29.22
CA THR A 60 -21.90 12.65 28.06
C THR A 60 -22.06 14.18 28.14
N LYS A 61 -21.04 14.86 28.65
CA LYS A 61 -21.08 16.31 28.92
C LYS A 61 -21.29 17.15 27.65
N GLU A 62 -20.84 16.64 26.51
CA GLU A 62 -20.95 17.25 25.18
C GLU A 62 -22.40 17.36 24.66
N ASN A 63 -23.35 16.69 25.30
CA ASN A 63 -24.75 16.64 24.88
C ASN A 63 -25.70 17.40 25.81
N ASP A 64 -25.17 18.13 26.80
CA ASP A 64 -26.00 18.90 27.72
C ASP A 64 -26.72 20.04 26.99
N LYS A 65 -28.03 20.15 27.16
CA LYS A 65 -28.86 21.19 26.54
C LYS A 65 -29.79 21.85 27.56
N ARG A 66 -30.33 23.02 27.22
CA ARG A 66 -31.32 23.74 28.05
C ARG A 66 -32.51 24.18 27.21
N GLY A 67 -33.66 24.31 27.86
CA GLY A 67 -34.90 24.78 27.25
C GLY A 67 -36.01 23.73 27.27
N ASN A 68 -37.25 24.13 27.03
CA ASN A 68 -38.41 23.24 27.11
C ASN A 68 -38.48 22.21 25.96
N LYS A 69 -37.71 22.43 24.89
CA LYS A 69 -37.59 21.60 23.70
C LYS A 69 -36.12 21.51 23.28
N VAL A 70 -35.65 20.32 22.93
CA VAL A 70 -34.29 20.06 22.47
C VAL A 70 -34.31 19.08 21.32
N SER A 71 -33.29 19.13 20.47
CA SER A 71 -33.08 18.16 19.40
C SER A 71 -31.89 17.26 19.68
N TYR A 72 -31.94 15.99 19.26
CA TYR A 72 -30.80 15.08 19.29
C TYR A 72 -30.75 14.28 17.99
N THR A 73 -29.54 13.99 17.51
CA THR A 73 -29.32 13.05 16.40
C THR A 73 -28.49 11.89 16.92
N PHE A 74 -29.01 10.68 16.78
CA PHE A 74 -28.30 9.48 17.20
C PHE A 74 -27.44 8.97 16.03
N LEU A 75 -26.16 8.70 16.29
CA LEU A 75 -25.22 8.24 15.27
C LEU A 75 -25.11 6.72 15.27
N GLU A 76 -24.43 6.14 14.28
CA GLU A 76 -24.23 4.68 14.16
C GLU A 76 -23.62 4.07 15.43
N LYS A 77 -22.69 4.80 16.08
CA LYS A 77 -22.11 4.40 17.37
C LYS A 77 -23.17 4.20 18.46
N SER A 78 -24.31 4.87 18.38
CA SER A 78 -25.42 4.73 19.32
C SER A 78 -26.05 3.33 19.28
N LEU A 79 -26.00 2.61 18.15
CA LEU A 79 -26.47 1.21 18.04
C LEU A 79 -25.57 0.24 18.81
N THR A 80 -24.32 0.60 19.02
CA THR A 80 -23.35 -0.23 19.75
C THR A 80 -23.37 0.02 21.27
N ARG A 81 -24.22 0.92 21.76
CA ARG A 81 -24.32 1.24 23.18
C ARG A 81 -25.20 0.23 23.89
N ASN A 82 -24.74 -0.26 25.05
CA ASN A 82 -25.52 -1.16 25.89
C ASN A 82 -26.79 -0.50 26.47
N GLY A 83 -26.86 0.83 26.43
CA GLY A 83 -28.02 1.62 26.83
C GLY A 83 -27.76 3.11 26.63
N ILE A 84 -28.79 3.87 26.27
CA ILE A 84 -28.77 5.33 26.18
C ILE A 84 -29.97 5.87 26.95
N ARG A 85 -29.78 6.94 27.71
CA ARG A 85 -30.80 7.54 28.56
C ARG A 85 -30.76 9.05 28.49
N ILE A 86 -31.91 9.68 28.29
CA ILE A 86 -32.09 11.12 28.38
C ILE A 86 -32.72 11.43 29.74
N LEU A 87 -32.14 12.39 30.47
CA LEU A 87 -32.73 12.98 31.67
C LEU A 87 -33.09 14.44 31.39
N ALA A 88 -34.28 14.85 31.80
CA ALA A 88 -34.70 16.24 31.86
C ALA A 88 -34.88 16.63 33.34
N ARG A 89 -34.34 17.78 33.77
CA ARG A 89 -34.43 18.27 35.15
C ARG A 89 -34.97 19.70 35.18
N LYS A 90 -35.95 19.98 36.04
CA LYS A 90 -36.54 21.30 36.25
C LYS A 90 -36.76 21.50 37.76
N GLY A 91 -35.86 22.26 38.40
CA GLY A 91 -35.78 22.29 39.87
C GLY A 91 -35.57 20.88 40.43
N ASP A 92 -36.42 20.46 41.36
CA ASP A 92 -36.36 19.11 41.96
C ASP A 92 -37.04 18.02 41.12
N LYS A 93 -37.73 18.38 40.02
CA LYS A 93 -38.39 17.42 39.14
C LYS A 93 -37.40 16.80 38.16
N VAL A 94 -37.45 15.47 38.00
CA VAL A 94 -36.62 14.71 37.05
C VAL A 94 -37.50 13.79 36.22
N ALA A 95 -37.35 13.84 34.90
CA ALA A 95 -37.96 12.92 33.96
C ALA A 95 -36.88 12.14 33.22
N GLN A 96 -37.17 10.87 32.90
CA GLN A 96 -36.24 9.95 32.25
C GLN A 96 -36.88 9.32 31.01
N LEU A 97 -36.10 9.18 29.94
CA LEU A 97 -36.46 8.41 28.75
C LEU A 97 -35.28 7.54 28.31
N ASP A 98 -35.48 6.23 28.29
CA ASP A 98 -34.50 5.28 27.76
C ASP A 98 -34.66 5.20 26.23
N ILE A 99 -33.53 5.28 25.53
CA ILE A 99 -33.47 5.36 24.08
C ILE A 99 -32.86 4.08 23.53
N LYS A 100 -33.56 3.46 22.58
CA LYS A 100 -33.10 2.31 21.81
C LYS A 100 -33.04 2.68 20.33
N PRO A 101 -31.91 3.18 19.82
CA PRO A 101 -31.81 3.58 18.43
C PRO A 101 -32.08 2.40 17.48
N LEU A 102 -32.76 2.69 16.37
CA LEU A 102 -33.01 1.75 15.29
C LEU A 102 -32.03 1.99 14.14
N SER A 103 -31.63 0.91 13.48
CA SER A 103 -30.79 0.99 12.29
C SER A 103 -31.58 1.62 11.13
N ALA A 104 -30.97 2.56 10.40
CA ALA A 104 -31.56 3.15 9.20
C ALA A 104 -31.43 2.21 7.99
N LYS A 105 -32.12 2.47 6.88
CA LYS A 105 -31.77 1.80 5.60
C LYS A 105 -30.39 2.32 5.13
N PRO A 106 -29.48 1.44 4.62
CA PRO A 106 -28.21 1.88 4.07
C PRO A 106 -28.43 2.88 2.94
N LYS A 107 -27.94 4.11 3.11
CA LYS A 107 -28.02 5.14 2.07
C LYS A 107 -26.81 6.08 2.13
N ILE A 108 -26.49 6.65 0.98
CA ILE A 108 -25.61 7.80 0.90
C ILE A 108 -26.44 9.02 1.26
N ASP A 109 -25.95 9.84 2.20
CA ASP A 109 -26.68 10.99 2.71
C ASP A 109 -26.37 12.27 1.93
N HIS A 110 -25.09 12.66 1.88
CA HIS A 110 -24.61 13.79 1.08
C HIS A 110 -23.11 13.66 0.79
N ILE A 111 -22.61 14.52 -0.11
CA ILE A 111 -21.19 14.59 -0.48
C ILE A 111 -20.67 16.00 -0.23
N GLU A 112 -19.52 16.10 0.42
CA GLU A 112 -18.73 17.34 0.51
C GLU A 112 -17.49 17.24 -0.38
N LEU A 113 -17.23 18.24 -1.21
CA LEU A 113 -15.95 18.42 -1.89
C LEU A 113 -15.05 19.33 -1.06
N LEU A 114 -13.87 18.81 -0.72
CA LEU A 114 -12.90 19.42 0.18
C LEU A 114 -11.53 19.46 -0.49
N ASP A 115 -10.62 20.27 0.03
CA ASP A 115 -9.22 20.17 -0.36
C ASP A 115 -8.57 18.88 0.17
N LYS A 116 -7.32 18.60 -0.24
CA LYS A 116 -6.57 17.41 0.20
C LYS A 116 -6.46 17.26 1.73
N ASN A 117 -6.48 18.37 2.46
CA ASN A 117 -6.39 18.42 3.92
C ASN A 117 -7.75 18.26 4.60
N GLY A 118 -8.85 18.24 3.82
CA GLY A 118 -10.21 18.09 4.30
C GLY A 118 -10.87 19.41 4.75
N ALA A 119 -10.36 20.56 4.30
CA ALA A 119 -10.96 21.87 4.52
C ALA A 119 -11.90 22.28 3.38
N LYS A 120 -12.83 23.20 3.65
CA LYS A 120 -13.77 23.72 2.66
C LYS A 120 -13.02 24.53 1.60
N ILE A 121 -13.29 24.26 0.33
CA ILE A 121 -12.71 25.00 -0.79
C ILE A 121 -13.39 26.37 -0.86
N ASN A 122 -12.62 27.44 -0.70
CA ASN A 122 -13.04 28.81 -0.89
C ASN A 122 -12.27 29.39 -2.09
N GLY A 123 -12.95 29.57 -3.23
CA GLY A 123 -12.31 30.01 -4.48
C GLY A 123 -12.05 28.86 -5.45
N HIS A 124 -11.22 29.11 -6.47
CA HIS A 124 -10.96 28.17 -7.55
C HIS A 124 -9.73 27.31 -7.26
N LEU A 125 -9.80 26.04 -7.63
CA LEU A 125 -8.65 25.14 -7.64
C LEU A 125 -7.88 25.28 -8.96
N SER A 126 -6.70 24.67 -9.00
CA SER A 126 -5.89 24.55 -10.21
C SER A 126 -5.62 23.09 -10.54
N TYR A 127 -5.41 22.81 -11.82
CA TYR A 127 -4.91 21.50 -12.24
C TYR A 127 -3.58 21.17 -11.53
N GLY A 128 -3.45 19.93 -11.07
CA GLY A 128 -2.37 19.45 -10.19
C GLY A 128 -2.77 19.40 -8.71
N GLN A 129 -3.88 20.04 -8.31
CA GLN A 129 -4.40 19.95 -6.94
C GLN A 129 -5.33 18.74 -6.77
N THR A 130 -5.47 18.27 -5.53
CA THR A 130 -6.34 17.13 -5.19
C THR A 130 -7.63 17.60 -4.55
N VAL A 131 -8.74 17.06 -5.04
CA VAL A 131 -10.09 17.23 -4.50
C VAL A 131 -10.45 15.99 -3.70
N LYS A 132 -10.75 16.17 -2.41
CA LYS A 132 -11.25 15.12 -1.55
C LYS A 132 -12.77 15.12 -1.57
N ALA A 133 -13.36 14.10 -2.17
CA ALA A 133 -14.77 13.78 -1.99
C ALA A 133 -14.95 13.09 -0.64
N ARG A 134 -15.67 13.73 0.28
CA ARG A 134 -16.11 13.15 1.54
C ARG A 134 -17.59 12.80 1.44
N ILE A 135 -17.86 11.51 1.36
CA ILE A 135 -19.19 10.96 1.24
C ILE A 135 -19.68 10.62 2.64
N PHE A 136 -20.76 11.26 3.08
CA PHE A 136 -21.44 10.94 4.33
C PHE A 136 -22.46 9.86 4.07
N CYS A 137 -22.40 8.79 4.84
CA CYS A 137 -23.22 7.60 4.65
C CYS A 137 -23.90 7.20 5.96
N LEU A 138 -25.14 6.72 5.83
CA LEU A 138 -25.94 6.23 6.96
C LEU A 138 -26.11 4.71 6.83
N ASN A 139 -25.83 3.98 7.91
CA ASN A 139 -25.86 2.51 7.95
C ASN A 139 -25.09 1.80 6.83
N MET A 140 -23.94 2.36 6.44
CA MET A 140 -23.07 1.82 5.39
C MET A 140 -21.68 1.47 5.89
N GLU A 141 -21.46 1.36 7.21
CA GLU A 141 -20.14 1.06 7.79
C GLU A 141 -19.51 -0.19 7.15
N LYS A 142 -18.25 -0.09 6.74
CA LYS A 142 -17.47 -1.10 5.98
C LYS A 142 -18.00 -1.43 4.59
N ARG A 143 -19.09 -0.80 4.13
CA ARG A 143 -19.55 -0.94 2.74
C ARG A 143 -18.71 -0.05 1.84
N ARG A 144 -18.58 -0.46 0.58
CA ARG A 144 -17.90 0.30 -0.47
C ARG A 144 -18.90 1.24 -1.15
N VAL A 145 -18.47 2.46 -1.43
CA VAL A 145 -19.18 3.44 -2.26
C VAL A 145 -18.34 3.69 -3.50
N SER A 146 -18.96 3.64 -4.67
CA SER A 146 -18.34 4.04 -5.94
C SER A 146 -18.51 5.54 -6.12
N VAL A 147 -17.47 6.24 -6.53
CA VAL A 147 -17.48 7.71 -6.66
C VAL A 147 -16.90 8.05 -8.02
N THR A 148 -17.69 8.72 -8.84
CA THR A 148 -17.33 9.10 -10.22
C THR A 148 -17.19 10.61 -10.30
N MET A 149 -16.09 11.10 -10.87
CA MET A 149 -15.90 12.51 -11.17
C MET A 149 -16.33 12.82 -12.61
N TRP A 150 -16.96 13.97 -12.76
CA TRP A 150 -17.52 14.48 -14.00
C TRP A 150 -17.08 15.92 -14.18
N GLU A 151 -16.99 16.34 -15.43
CA GLU A 151 -16.98 17.74 -15.80
C GLU A 151 -18.41 18.19 -16.14
N ASP A 152 -18.73 19.45 -15.83
CA ASP A 152 -20.05 20.04 -16.02
C ASP A 152 -19.99 21.15 -17.09
N ASP A 153 -20.49 20.84 -18.29
CA ASP A 153 -20.58 21.76 -19.43
C ASP A 153 -21.99 22.38 -19.57
N VAL A 154 -22.86 22.18 -18.58
CA VAL A 154 -24.24 22.66 -18.56
C VAL A 154 -24.46 23.62 -17.40
N LYS A 155 -25.18 24.71 -17.66
CA LYS A 155 -25.51 25.67 -16.60
C LYS A 155 -26.41 25.06 -15.52
N GLY A 156 -25.86 24.90 -14.32
CA GLY A 156 -26.57 24.57 -13.10
C GLY A 156 -25.98 23.32 -12.42
N ALA A 157 -25.84 23.36 -11.09
CA ALA A 157 -25.19 22.27 -10.35
C ALA A 157 -25.98 20.95 -10.38
N GLY A 158 -25.26 19.83 -10.54
CA GLY A 158 -25.77 18.47 -10.35
C GLY A 158 -25.65 17.56 -11.58
N HIS A 159 -25.85 16.25 -11.39
CA HIS A 159 -25.69 15.28 -12.48
C HIS A 159 -26.88 15.32 -13.45
N ASN A 160 -26.59 15.58 -14.73
CA ASN A 160 -27.58 15.59 -15.80
C ASN A 160 -27.19 14.58 -16.90
N LYS A 161 -28.12 14.28 -17.81
CA LYS A 161 -27.87 13.34 -18.93
C LYS A 161 -26.89 13.86 -19.99
N ALA A 162 -26.71 15.18 -20.10
CA ALA A 162 -25.80 15.78 -21.07
C ALA A 162 -24.33 15.56 -20.65
N ASN A 163 -24.06 15.60 -19.35
CA ASN A 163 -22.75 15.44 -18.71
C ASN A 163 -22.28 13.97 -18.71
N GLU A 164 -23.12 12.99 -19.06
CA GLU A 164 -22.74 11.57 -19.12
C GLU A 164 -21.58 11.30 -20.10
N LYS A 165 -21.38 12.18 -21.09
CA LYS A 165 -20.26 12.12 -22.03
C LYS A 165 -18.97 12.76 -21.51
N ASN A 166 -19.05 13.50 -20.41
CA ASN A 166 -17.94 14.23 -19.78
C ASN A 166 -17.45 13.51 -18.52
N PHE A 167 -17.43 12.17 -18.61
CA PHE A 167 -16.83 11.29 -17.62
C PHE A 167 -15.34 11.57 -17.49
N ILE A 168 -14.86 11.67 -16.25
CA ILE A 168 -13.44 11.86 -15.94
C ILE A 168 -12.82 10.54 -15.45
N GLU A 169 -13.18 10.11 -14.25
CA GLU A 169 -12.66 8.88 -13.64
C GLU A 169 -13.59 8.38 -12.53
N ILE A 170 -13.50 7.08 -12.22
CA ILE A 170 -14.25 6.43 -11.12
C ILE A 170 -13.29 5.82 -10.11
N LEU A 171 -13.51 6.12 -8.84
CA LEU A 171 -12.77 5.61 -7.70
C LEU A 171 -13.75 4.99 -6.68
N SER A 172 -13.23 4.42 -5.59
CA SER A 172 -14.10 3.88 -4.55
C SER A 172 -13.56 4.09 -3.15
N GLY A 173 -14.47 4.31 -2.21
CA GLY A 173 -14.16 4.53 -0.79
C GLY A 173 -14.86 3.51 0.10
N ILE A 174 -14.20 3.11 1.19
CA ILE A 174 -14.82 2.29 2.24
C ILE A 174 -15.34 3.22 3.34
N VAL A 175 -16.62 3.09 3.68
CA VAL A 175 -17.24 3.87 4.74
C VAL A 175 -16.66 3.46 6.09
N LYS A 176 -16.09 4.43 6.81
CA LYS A 176 -15.60 4.32 8.18
C LYS A 176 -16.16 5.46 9.02
N PHE A 177 -16.76 5.12 10.16
CA PHE A 177 -17.44 6.08 11.03
C PHE A 177 -18.49 6.93 10.28
N GLY A 178 -19.26 6.28 9.39
CA GLY A 178 -20.27 6.95 8.57
C GLY A 178 -19.74 7.87 7.47
N LYS A 179 -18.44 7.77 7.12
CA LYS A 179 -17.82 8.58 6.05
C LYS A 179 -16.94 7.73 5.15
N ALA A 180 -16.98 7.96 3.84
CA ALA A 180 -15.95 7.50 2.90
C ALA A 180 -15.22 8.72 2.33
N ASN A 181 -13.89 8.73 2.36
CA ASN A 181 -13.09 9.76 1.70
C ASN A 181 -12.44 9.16 0.46
N VAL A 182 -12.54 9.87 -0.66
CA VAL A 182 -11.96 9.51 -1.97
C VAL A 182 -11.26 10.74 -2.53
N ASP A 183 -10.03 10.59 -3.00
CA ASP A 183 -9.19 11.70 -3.43
C ASP A 183 -9.01 11.63 -4.96
N PHE A 184 -9.43 12.68 -5.65
CA PHE A 184 -9.31 12.87 -7.09
C PHE A 184 -8.20 13.88 -7.38
N LEU A 185 -7.19 13.49 -8.15
CA LEU A 185 -6.17 14.41 -8.63
C LEU A 185 -6.69 15.12 -9.88
N LEU A 186 -6.82 16.46 -9.86
CA LEU A 186 -7.24 17.24 -11.03
C LEU A 186 -6.12 17.23 -12.08
N LYS A 187 -6.06 16.21 -12.94
CA LYS A 187 -5.02 16.07 -13.96
C LYS A 187 -5.18 17.16 -15.04
N PRO A 188 -4.09 17.80 -15.52
CA PRO A 188 -4.18 18.74 -16.63
C PRO A 188 -4.82 18.16 -17.91
N SER A 189 -4.79 16.83 -18.08
CA SER A 189 -5.46 16.14 -19.18
C SER A 189 -7.00 16.26 -19.14
N PHE A 190 -7.59 16.54 -17.97
CA PHE A 190 -9.02 16.75 -17.82
C PHE A 190 -9.49 18.05 -18.47
N ALA A 191 -8.60 19.03 -18.66
CA ALA A 191 -8.89 20.25 -19.42
C ALA A 191 -9.35 19.93 -20.85
N LYS A 192 -8.81 18.86 -21.47
CA LYS A 192 -9.24 18.42 -22.80
C LYS A 192 -10.65 17.85 -22.84
N ILE A 193 -11.19 17.43 -21.70
CA ILE A 193 -12.57 16.94 -21.58
C ILE A 193 -13.50 18.13 -21.38
N ALA A 194 -13.10 19.07 -20.51
CA ALA A 194 -13.80 20.34 -20.30
C ALA A 194 -13.91 21.21 -21.56
N GLU A 195 -12.88 21.21 -22.41
CA GLU A 195 -12.86 22.00 -23.64
C GLU A 195 -13.58 21.34 -24.83
N ARG A 196 -14.18 20.13 -24.68
CA ARG A 196 -14.86 19.42 -25.80
C ARG A 196 -16.11 20.13 -26.29
N GLY A 197 -16.79 20.87 -25.42
CA GLY A 197 -17.97 21.68 -25.75
C GLY A 197 -17.64 23.03 -26.42
N GLY A 198 -16.35 23.36 -26.55
CA GLY A 198 -15.86 24.69 -26.93
C GLY A 198 -15.23 25.42 -25.74
N HIS A 199 -14.44 26.47 -26.00
CA HIS A 199 -13.82 27.23 -24.91
C HIS A 199 -14.87 27.98 -24.09
N GLU A 200 -14.94 27.70 -22.80
CA GLU A 200 -15.73 28.48 -21.85
C GLU A 200 -15.19 29.92 -21.79
N LYS A 201 -16.09 30.91 -21.88
CA LYS A 201 -15.70 32.32 -22.04
C LYS A 201 -15.01 32.90 -20.81
N ASP A 202 -15.18 32.29 -19.65
CA ASP A 202 -14.67 32.69 -18.35
C ASP A 202 -13.40 31.95 -17.93
N LYS A 203 -12.90 30.99 -18.72
CA LYS A 203 -11.69 30.20 -18.44
C LYS A 203 -11.74 29.46 -17.10
N ILE A 204 -12.92 29.01 -16.71
CA ILE A 204 -13.14 28.15 -15.55
C ILE A 204 -13.61 26.80 -16.10
N HIS A 205 -13.30 25.71 -15.42
CA HIS A 205 -13.87 24.39 -15.69
C HIS A 205 -14.55 23.91 -14.41
N GLU A 206 -15.80 23.47 -14.52
CA GLU A 206 -16.59 23.01 -13.38
C GLU A 206 -16.53 21.48 -13.25
N PHE A 207 -16.24 20.98 -12.05
CA PHE A 207 -16.22 19.55 -11.75
C PHE A 207 -17.15 19.21 -10.60
N TYR A 208 -17.75 18.04 -10.65
CA TYR A 208 -18.53 17.48 -9.54
C TYR A 208 -18.32 15.98 -9.45
N VAL A 209 -18.80 15.37 -8.37
CA VAL A 209 -18.76 13.91 -8.21
C VAL A 209 -20.15 13.34 -7.99
N THR A 210 -20.36 12.13 -8.46
CA THR A 210 -21.51 11.31 -8.08
C THR A 210 -21.07 10.14 -7.23
N ALA A 211 -21.78 9.85 -6.15
CA ALA A 211 -21.56 8.66 -5.34
C ALA A 211 -22.71 7.67 -5.52
N GLU A 212 -22.36 6.41 -5.72
CA GLU A 212 -23.28 5.33 -6.06
C GLU A 212 -23.14 4.17 -5.06
N TYR A 213 -24.28 3.64 -4.64
CA TYR A 213 -24.39 2.45 -3.81
C TYR A 213 -25.73 1.75 -4.04
N ASN A 214 -25.70 0.49 -4.49
CA ASN A 214 -26.86 -0.23 -5.03
C ASN A 214 -27.54 0.59 -6.15
N ASP A 215 -28.88 0.71 -6.14
CA ASP A 215 -29.66 1.49 -7.12
C ASP A 215 -29.68 3.01 -6.81
N GLY A 216 -28.96 3.46 -5.78
CA GLY A 216 -28.95 4.87 -5.36
C GLY A 216 -27.73 5.62 -5.87
N LYS A 217 -27.97 6.77 -6.52
CA LYS A 217 -26.95 7.72 -7.00
C LYS A 217 -27.26 9.13 -6.49
N ILE A 218 -26.28 9.82 -5.90
CA ILE A 218 -26.38 11.23 -5.53
C ILE A 218 -25.20 12.03 -6.10
N ALA A 219 -25.41 13.32 -6.36
CA ALA A 219 -24.37 14.22 -6.87
C ALA A 219 -23.94 15.24 -5.81
N SER A 220 -22.68 15.68 -5.87
CA SER A 220 -22.19 16.83 -5.11
C SER A 220 -22.57 18.15 -5.80
N ASN A 221 -22.29 19.26 -5.12
CA ASN A 221 -22.16 20.56 -5.77
C ASN A 221 -20.88 20.60 -6.64
N ASN A 222 -20.81 21.60 -7.53
CA ASN A 222 -19.67 21.83 -8.39
C ASN A 222 -18.52 22.52 -7.64
N ILE A 223 -17.31 22.32 -8.15
CA ILE A 223 -16.11 23.08 -7.81
C ILE A 223 -15.53 23.69 -9.07
N ASN A 224 -14.92 24.86 -8.93
CA ASN A 224 -14.36 25.60 -10.05
C ASN A 224 -12.86 25.39 -10.12
N VAL A 225 -12.36 25.09 -11.30
CA VAL A 225 -10.94 24.90 -11.58
C VAL A 225 -10.52 25.92 -12.64
N ASN A 226 -9.44 26.66 -12.40
CA ASN A 226 -8.93 27.60 -13.40
C ASN A 226 -8.44 26.83 -14.63
N ALA A 227 -8.89 27.24 -15.83
CA ALA A 227 -8.36 26.74 -17.09
C ALA A 227 -6.88 27.12 -17.23
N LEU A 228 -6.14 26.34 -18.03
CA LEU A 228 -4.70 26.53 -18.20
C LEU A 228 -4.41 27.86 -18.92
N GLU A 229 -3.46 28.66 -18.40
CA GLU A 229 -3.21 30.03 -18.88
C GLU A 229 -2.59 30.12 -20.29
N THR A 230 -2.23 29.01 -20.94
CA THR A 230 -1.74 29.00 -22.33
C THR A 230 -2.21 27.79 -23.13
N PRO A 231 -2.64 27.96 -24.40
CA PRO A 231 -2.84 26.82 -25.29
C PRO A 231 -1.48 26.21 -25.64
N VAL A 232 -1.37 24.89 -25.56
CA VAL A 232 -0.18 24.16 -26.02
C VAL A 232 -0.11 24.28 -27.55
N ALA A 233 0.73 25.20 -28.04
CA ALA A 233 0.91 25.42 -29.47
C ALA A 233 1.56 24.18 -30.14
N PRO A 234 1.13 23.81 -31.37
CA PRO A 234 1.81 22.78 -32.14
C PRO A 234 3.18 23.29 -32.60
N TYR A 235 4.24 22.54 -32.26
CA TYR A 235 5.60 22.87 -32.69
C TYR A 235 5.74 22.70 -34.20
N LYS A 236 5.81 23.82 -34.93
CA LYS A 236 6.31 23.92 -36.31
C LYS A 236 7.83 24.11 -36.27
N GLY A 237 8.58 23.12 -36.75
CA GLY A 237 10.03 23.19 -36.87
C GLY A 237 10.49 24.23 -37.90
N LYS A 238 11.50 25.02 -37.54
CA LYS A 238 12.26 25.89 -38.46
C LYS A 238 13.41 25.09 -39.09
N THR A 239 13.41 24.94 -40.41
CA THR A 239 14.58 24.68 -41.27
C THR A 239 15.46 25.94 -41.33
N THR A 240 16.78 25.91 -41.48
CA THR A 240 17.68 25.61 -42.64
C THR A 240 19.14 25.98 -42.19
N PRO A 241 20.28 25.85 -42.96
CA PRO A 241 20.50 25.51 -44.39
C PRO A 241 21.72 24.58 -44.73
N GLN A 242 21.88 24.34 -46.06
CA GLN A 242 23.04 23.85 -46.86
C GLN A 242 23.26 22.33 -47.00
N GLN A 243 23.62 21.75 -48.16
CA GLN A 243 23.70 22.19 -49.56
C GLN A 243 23.82 20.97 -50.50
N SER A 244 23.17 21.07 -51.67
CA SER A 244 23.44 20.50 -53.01
C SER A 244 24.09 19.12 -53.21
N VAL A 245 23.40 18.26 -53.98
CA VAL A 245 23.96 17.65 -55.22
C VAL A 245 22.88 17.60 -56.31
N LYS A 246 23.20 18.15 -57.48
CA LYS A 246 22.44 18.04 -58.73
C LYS A 246 22.72 16.69 -59.38
N ASN A 247 21.72 16.06 -60.00
CA ASN A 247 21.69 15.82 -61.46
C ASN A 247 20.38 15.15 -61.90
N LYS A 248 19.86 15.67 -63.02
CA LYS A 248 18.85 15.14 -63.97
C LYS A 248 19.59 15.12 -65.34
N PRO A 249 19.04 14.62 -66.47
CA PRO A 249 17.75 13.94 -66.72
C PRO A 249 17.88 12.73 -67.70
N ALA A 250 16.77 12.04 -68.00
CA ALA A 250 16.32 11.76 -69.39
C ALA A 250 14.97 11.01 -69.41
N GLU A 251 14.14 11.38 -70.38
CA GLU A 251 12.79 10.89 -70.69
C GLU A 251 12.78 9.53 -71.41
N GLN A 252 11.66 8.81 -71.36
CA GLN A 252 10.83 8.48 -72.54
C GLN A 252 9.59 7.63 -72.16
N LYS A 253 8.44 7.96 -72.74
CA LYS A 253 7.28 7.07 -72.98
C LYS A 253 7.41 6.52 -74.42
N PRO A 254 6.86 5.33 -74.74
CA PRO A 254 5.52 5.29 -75.36
C PRO A 254 4.64 4.11 -74.90
N ARG A 255 3.41 4.10 -75.46
CA ARG A 255 2.18 3.41 -75.07
C ARG A 255 2.04 1.95 -75.56
N ASN A 256 1.15 1.25 -74.83
CA ASN A 256 0.20 0.18 -75.20
C ASN A 256 0.72 -1.12 -75.83
N ASP A 257 0.48 -2.24 -75.13
CA ASP A 257 -0.50 -3.21 -75.64
C ASP A 257 -1.12 -4.08 -74.54
N SER A 258 -2.37 -4.45 -74.79
CA SER A 258 -3.29 -5.04 -73.83
C SER A 258 -3.02 -6.53 -73.64
N GLN A 259 -2.53 -6.91 -72.46
CA GLN A 259 -2.74 -8.26 -71.91
C GLN A 259 -3.45 -8.12 -70.58
N LYS A 260 -4.66 -8.68 -70.52
CA LYS A 260 -5.50 -8.82 -69.34
C LYS A 260 -4.79 -9.70 -68.30
N PRO A 261 -4.37 -9.19 -67.13
CA PRO A 261 -4.12 -10.02 -65.98
C PRO A 261 -5.42 -10.07 -65.19
N THR A 262 -5.87 -11.28 -64.89
CA THR A 262 -6.83 -11.59 -63.83
C THR A 262 -6.74 -10.58 -62.68
N ALA A 263 -7.88 -9.97 -62.34
CA ALA A 263 -7.98 -9.07 -61.19
C ALA A 263 -7.23 -9.70 -60.01
N PRO A 264 -6.24 -9.01 -59.41
CA PRO A 264 -5.71 -9.44 -58.14
C PRO A 264 -6.92 -9.45 -57.22
N LYS A 265 -7.25 -10.62 -56.67
CA LYS A 265 -8.13 -10.69 -55.49
C LYS A 265 -7.67 -9.58 -54.57
N ALA A 266 -8.55 -8.62 -54.26
CA ALA A 266 -8.24 -7.52 -53.37
C ALA A 266 -7.49 -8.10 -52.17
N VAL A 267 -6.21 -7.77 -52.04
CA VAL A 267 -5.40 -8.29 -50.94
C VAL A 267 -6.07 -7.72 -49.70
N LYS A 268 -6.78 -8.59 -48.96
CA LYS A 268 -7.52 -8.19 -47.77
C LYS A 268 -6.49 -7.58 -46.82
N GLY A 269 -6.56 -6.25 -46.65
CA GLY A 269 -5.56 -5.50 -45.92
C GLY A 269 -5.43 -6.05 -44.51
N LYS A 270 -4.21 -6.37 -44.08
CA LYS A 270 -3.94 -6.91 -42.75
C LYS A 270 -2.66 -6.35 -42.16
N ILE A 271 -2.64 -6.28 -40.84
CA ILE A 271 -1.41 -6.08 -40.08
C ILE A 271 -0.74 -7.44 -39.94
N ASN A 272 0.54 -7.53 -40.25
CA ASN A 272 1.33 -8.76 -40.16
C ASN A 272 2.04 -8.87 -38.80
N ALA A 273 2.60 -7.75 -38.31
CA ALA A 273 3.29 -7.69 -37.04
C ALA A 273 3.40 -6.25 -36.52
N VAL A 274 3.47 -6.11 -35.20
CA VAL A 274 3.76 -4.85 -34.50
C VAL A 274 4.91 -5.10 -33.54
N HIS A 275 5.95 -4.27 -33.60
CA HIS A 275 7.12 -4.37 -32.73
C HIS A 275 7.46 -3.03 -32.08
N ILE A 276 7.86 -3.08 -30.81
CA ILE A 276 8.50 -1.94 -30.14
C ILE A 276 10.02 -2.12 -30.25
N THR A 277 10.70 -1.08 -30.70
CA THR A 277 12.15 -1.04 -30.95
C THR A 277 12.74 0.25 -30.37
N ASP A 278 14.06 0.27 -30.22
CA ASP A 278 14.78 1.50 -29.93
C ASP A 278 14.67 2.52 -31.08
N THR A 279 15.16 3.74 -30.88
CA THR A 279 15.10 4.80 -31.90
C THR A 279 15.95 4.50 -33.15
N ALA A 280 16.92 3.58 -33.06
CA ALA A 280 17.72 3.07 -34.18
C ALA A 280 17.04 1.90 -34.93
N GLY A 281 15.97 1.32 -34.38
CA GLY A 281 15.23 0.18 -34.96
C GLY A 281 15.70 -1.19 -34.48
N HIS A 282 16.53 -1.28 -33.44
CA HIS A 282 16.92 -2.56 -32.83
C HIS A 282 15.90 -3.03 -31.81
N GLN A 283 15.87 -4.34 -31.60
CA GLN A 283 15.05 -4.97 -30.58
C GLN A 283 15.53 -4.59 -29.17
N ILE A 284 14.59 -4.19 -28.32
CA ILE A 284 14.83 -3.89 -26.90
C ILE A 284 15.14 -5.19 -26.13
N LYS A 285 16.21 -5.18 -25.33
CA LYS A 285 16.61 -6.31 -24.47
C LYS A 285 16.78 -5.81 -23.04
N GLY A 286 16.01 -6.38 -22.10
CA GLY A 286 15.95 -5.91 -20.72
C GLY A 286 15.32 -4.52 -20.61
N VAL A 287 15.62 -3.83 -19.51
CA VAL A 287 14.99 -2.55 -19.15
C VAL A 287 15.43 -1.42 -20.08
N PHE A 288 14.50 -0.88 -20.84
CA PHE A 288 14.72 0.20 -21.78
C PHE A 288 14.78 1.56 -21.07
N LYS A 289 15.66 2.47 -21.51
CA LYS A 289 15.95 3.73 -20.80
C LYS A 289 15.93 4.98 -21.66
N GLU A 290 15.65 4.85 -22.95
CA GLU A 290 15.56 6.03 -23.82
C GLU A 290 14.19 6.67 -23.71
N LYS A 291 14.17 8.00 -23.85
CA LYS A 291 12.97 8.84 -23.75
C LYS A 291 11.95 8.64 -24.87
N GLN A 292 12.29 7.84 -25.88
CA GLN A 292 11.43 7.59 -27.02
C GLN A 292 11.53 6.13 -27.43
N ILE A 293 10.41 5.55 -27.82
CA ILE A 293 10.35 4.22 -28.45
C ILE A 293 9.85 4.35 -29.89
N LYS A 294 10.23 3.39 -30.73
CA LYS A 294 9.73 3.31 -32.10
C LYS A 294 8.82 2.10 -32.25
N VAL A 295 7.57 2.34 -32.61
CA VAL A 295 6.59 1.31 -32.96
C VAL A 295 6.68 1.05 -34.46
N CYS A 296 7.10 -0.15 -34.83
CA CYS A 296 7.21 -0.61 -36.21
C CYS A 296 5.98 -1.47 -36.57
N ILE A 297 5.26 -1.08 -37.62
CA ILE A 297 4.03 -1.71 -38.08
C ILE A 297 4.31 -2.30 -39.45
N ASN A 298 4.31 -3.63 -39.53
CA ASN A 298 4.38 -4.36 -40.79
C ASN A 298 2.96 -4.73 -41.22
N SER A 299 2.58 -4.33 -42.42
CA SER A 299 1.25 -4.51 -42.97
C SER A 299 1.31 -4.86 -44.46
N THR A 300 0.23 -5.43 -44.98
CA THR A 300 0.07 -5.68 -46.42
C THR A 300 -1.28 -5.15 -46.85
N GLY A 301 -1.31 -4.30 -47.88
CA GLY A 301 -2.56 -3.78 -48.44
C GLY A 301 -3.30 -2.76 -47.56
N LEU A 302 -2.63 -2.17 -46.56
CA LEU A 302 -3.18 -1.12 -45.69
C LEU A 302 -2.65 0.29 -46.00
N THR A 303 -1.80 0.46 -47.01
CA THR A 303 -1.34 1.79 -47.45
C THR A 303 -2.54 2.67 -47.83
N GLY A 304 -2.62 3.87 -47.25
CA GLY A 304 -3.74 4.80 -47.41
C GLY A 304 -4.93 4.56 -46.47
N LYS A 305 -4.86 3.58 -45.57
CA LYS A 305 -5.91 3.31 -44.57
C LYS A 305 -5.58 3.94 -43.21
N GLU A 306 -6.61 4.39 -42.52
CA GLU A 306 -6.48 4.93 -41.16
C GLU A 306 -6.43 3.81 -40.12
N VAL A 307 -5.49 3.94 -39.19
CA VAL A 307 -5.29 3.05 -38.05
C VAL A 307 -5.16 3.86 -36.77
N ARG A 308 -5.42 3.21 -35.63
CA ARG A 308 -5.20 3.76 -34.29
C ARG A 308 -4.10 2.99 -33.59
N LEU A 309 -3.09 3.71 -33.10
CA LEU A 309 -2.10 3.20 -32.16
C LEU A 309 -2.57 3.47 -30.74
N LYS A 310 -2.43 2.47 -29.87
CA LYS A 310 -2.52 2.59 -28.42
C LYS A 310 -1.28 2.00 -27.78
N LEU A 311 -0.74 2.66 -26.77
CA LEU A 311 0.35 2.16 -25.94
C LEU A 311 -0.19 1.98 -24.53
N TYR A 312 0.02 0.81 -23.96
CA TYR A 312 -0.47 0.42 -22.64
C TYR A 312 0.68 0.09 -21.70
N ASP A 313 0.44 0.25 -20.40
CA ASP A 313 1.18 -0.40 -19.32
C ASP A 313 0.49 -1.71 -18.92
N GLU A 314 1.26 -2.80 -18.84
CA GLU A 314 0.73 -4.14 -18.61
C GLU A 314 0.48 -4.40 -17.12
N ASP A 315 -0.71 -4.02 -16.68
CA ASP A 315 -1.11 -4.24 -15.30
C ASP A 315 -1.87 -5.55 -15.04
N LEU A 316 -1.80 -6.02 -13.78
CA LEU A 316 -2.40 -7.28 -13.33
C LEU A 316 -3.95 -7.29 -13.29
N VAL A 317 -4.59 -6.13 -13.31
CA VAL A 317 -6.06 -5.98 -13.13
C VAL A 317 -6.74 -5.30 -14.31
N SER A 318 -6.10 -4.28 -14.89
CA SER A 318 -6.54 -3.61 -16.12
C SER A 318 -5.33 -2.88 -16.69
N HIS A 319 -5.04 -3.05 -17.98
CA HIS A 319 -3.92 -2.35 -18.61
C HIS A 319 -4.20 -0.84 -18.69
N ASP A 320 -3.23 -0.03 -18.28
CA ASP A 320 -3.38 1.41 -18.20
C ASP A 320 -2.97 2.06 -19.54
N LEU A 321 -3.86 2.86 -20.14
CA LEU A 321 -3.60 3.48 -21.45
C LEU A 321 -2.67 4.70 -21.29
N LEU A 322 -1.46 4.59 -21.83
CA LEU A 322 -0.42 5.62 -21.73
C LEU A 322 -0.45 6.63 -22.89
N PHE A 323 -0.71 6.14 -24.11
CA PHE A 323 -0.65 6.95 -25.32
C PHE A 323 -1.62 6.44 -26.38
N THR A 324 -2.20 7.35 -27.17
CA THR A 324 -2.99 6.99 -28.35
C THR A 324 -2.83 8.01 -29.47
N ASP A 325 -2.79 7.55 -30.71
CA ASP A 325 -2.69 8.39 -31.90
C ASP A 325 -3.36 7.73 -33.11
N ASN A 326 -4.01 8.52 -33.97
CA ASN A 326 -4.66 8.06 -35.20
C ASN A 326 -3.88 8.58 -36.40
N PHE A 327 -3.55 7.72 -37.37
CA PHE A 327 -2.82 8.14 -38.57
C PHE A 327 -3.10 7.22 -39.76
N THR A 328 -2.72 7.68 -40.95
CA THR A 328 -2.80 6.91 -42.20
C THR A 328 -1.50 6.14 -42.44
N ILE A 329 -1.59 4.83 -42.67
CA ILE A 329 -0.42 4.00 -43.06
C ILE A 329 0.09 4.48 -44.43
N LYS A 330 1.37 4.85 -44.51
CA LYS A 330 2.00 5.40 -45.74
C LYS A 330 2.75 4.36 -46.57
N SER A 331 3.03 3.20 -46.00
CA SER A 331 3.82 2.13 -46.60
C SER A 331 3.62 0.83 -45.83
N ASP A 332 3.91 -0.30 -46.45
CA ASP A 332 3.78 -1.63 -45.84
C ASP A 332 4.59 -1.77 -44.53
N LEU A 333 5.76 -1.14 -44.45
CA LEU A 333 6.45 -0.87 -43.18
C LEU A 333 6.25 0.59 -42.79
N HIS A 334 5.49 0.83 -41.72
CA HIS A 334 5.23 2.16 -41.19
C HIS A 334 5.76 2.27 -39.76
N THR A 335 6.44 3.38 -39.42
CA THR A 335 7.04 3.56 -38.09
C THR A 335 6.53 4.81 -37.43
N VAL A 336 6.17 4.70 -36.15
CA VAL A 336 5.73 5.81 -35.30
C VAL A 336 6.66 5.93 -34.10
N THR A 337 7.15 7.14 -33.82
CA THR A 337 7.97 7.41 -32.64
C THR A 337 7.08 7.94 -31.52
N VAL A 338 7.12 7.32 -30.34
CA VAL A 338 6.34 7.72 -29.16
C VAL A 338 7.28 8.34 -28.12
N PRO A 339 7.08 9.61 -27.73
CA PRO A 339 7.91 10.28 -26.73
C PRO A 339 7.43 9.98 -25.30
N LEU A 340 8.07 9.02 -24.65
CA LEU A 340 7.73 8.55 -23.31
C LEU A 340 7.94 9.62 -22.24
N ASP A 341 8.92 10.50 -22.40
CA ASP A 341 9.21 11.61 -21.48
C ASP A 341 8.16 12.72 -21.48
N THR A 342 7.15 12.61 -22.33
CA THR A 342 5.97 13.48 -22.32
C THR A 342 4.76 12.86 -21.62
N ILE A 343 4.80 11.54 -21.41
CA ILE A 343 3.74 10.76 -20.77
C ILE A 343 3.97 10.81 -19.26
N PRO A 344 3.04 11.36 -18.45
CA PRO A 344 3.15 11.33 -16.99
C PRO A 344 3.33 9.91 -16.47
N ARG A 345 4.31 9.71 -15.58
CA ARG A 345 4.57 8.40 -14.97
C ARG A 345 3.31 7.84 -14.31
N SER A 346 2.55 8.68 -13.61
CA SER A 346 1.28 8.30 -12.99
C SER A 346 0.20 7.73 -13.93
N LEU A 347 0.37 7.82 -15.26
CA LEU A 347 -0.58 7.21 -16.21
C LEU A 347 -0.47 5.69 -16.30
N GLY A 348 0.65 5.07 -15.89
CA GLY A 348 0.79 3.61 -15.82
C GLY A 348 0.40 3.01 -14.48
N GLY A 349 -0.02 3.85 -13.53
CA GLY A 349 -0.36 3.43 -12.18
C GLY A 349 0.07 4.45 -11.11
N SER A 350 -0.44 4.26 -9.89
CA SER A 350 -0.08 5.13 -8.76
C SER A 350 1.35 4.87 -8.26
N ASN A 351 2.07 5.91 -7.83
CA ASN A 351 3.44 5.88 -7.24
C ASN A 351 3.67 4.91 -6.06
N TRP A 352 2.63 4.22 -5.59
CA TRP A 352 2.62 3.30 -4.46
C TRP A 352 2.47 1.82 -4.86
N ALA A 353 2.05 1.53 -6.09
CA ALA A 353 1.71 0.18 -6.55
C ALA A 353 2.64 -0.37 -7.64
N GLU A 354 3.24 0.51 -8.44
CA GLU A 354 4.08 0.15 -9.58
C GLU A 354 5.57 0.03 -9.21
N GLY A 355 6.29 -0.81 -9.94
CA GLY A 355 7.72 -1.06 -9.76
C GLY A 355 8.62 0.11 -10.22
N ASN A 356 9.89 -0.20 -10.49
CA ASN A 356 10.82 0.77 -11.09
C ASN A 356 10.73 0.81 -12.62
N GLU A 357 9.81 0.04 -13.20
CA GLU A 357 9.65 -0.22 -14.63
C GLU A 357 8.15 -0.18 -14.96
N GLN A 358 7.81 0.21 -16.19
CA GLN A 358 6.49 0.08 -16.80
C GLN A 358 6.58 -0.99 -17.90
N GLU A 359 5.66 -1.94 -17.89
CA GLU A 359 5.63 -3.08 -18.81
C GLU A 359 4.84 -2.73 -20.07
N LEU A 360 5.49 -2.12 -21.07
CA LEU A 360 4.78 -1.51 -22.20
C LEU A 360 4.43 -2.49 -23.32
N PHE A 361 3.22 -2.40 -23.87
CA PHE A 361 2.89 -3.00 -25.17
C PHE A 361 2.07 -2.06 -26.07
N ALA A 362 2.23 -2.22 -27.38
CA ALA A 362 1.54 -1.43 -28.39
C ALA A 362 0.44 -2.26 -29.07
N GLU A 363 -0.72 -1.66 -29.27
CA GLU A 363 -1.84 -2.21 -30.03
C GLU A 363 -2.11 -1.31 -31.25
N ILE A 364 -2.25 -1.92 -32.43
CA ILE A 364 -2.72 -1.22 -33.63
C ILE A 364 -4.08 -1.77 -34.04
N GLU A 365 -5.06 -0.89 -34.19
CA GLU A 365 -6.41 -1.17 -34.66
C GLU A 365 -6.62 -0.59 -36.07
N VAL A 366 -7.12 -1.40 -37.01
CA VAL A 366 -7.56 -0.94 -38.33
C VAL A 366 -8.98 -0.40 -38.22
N LEU A 367 -9.17 0.91 -38.38
CA LEU A 367 -10.43 1.57 -38.03
C LEU A 367 -11.63 1.14 -38.88
N GLN A 368 -11.40 0.64 -40.09
CA GLN A 368 -12.48 0.22 -40.99
C GLN A 368 -12.98 -1.21 -40.71
N THR A 369 -12.14 -2.07 -40.11
CA THR A 369 -12.49 -3.47 -39.85
C THR A 369 -12.52 -3.82 -38.36
N HIS A 370 -11.97 -2.94 -37.51
CA HIS A 370 -11.70 -3.19 -36.09
C HIS A 370 -10.80 -4.41 -35.82
N ASP A 371 -10.04 -4.85 -36.83
CA ASP A 371 -9.00 -5.86 -36.63
C ASP A 371 -7.84 -5.22 -35.86
N PHE A 372 -7.31 -5.90 -34.85
CA PHE A 372 -6.19 -5.41 -34.05
C PHE A 372 -5.09 -6.45 -33.86
N ILE A 373 -3.85 -5.97 -33.74
CA ILE A 373 -2.67 -6.77 -33.38
C ILE A 373 -1.91 -6.04 -32.26
N LYS A 374 -1.42 -6.82 -31.29
CA LYS A 374 -0.55 -6.34 -30.22
C LYS A 374 0.92 -6.74 -30.41
N SER A 375 1.82 -5.92 -29.89
CA SER A 375 3.24 -6.24 -29.78
C SER A 375 3.51 -7.18 -28.60
N VAL A 376 4.77 -7.63 -28.50
CA VAL A 376 5.30 -8.14 -27.23
C VAL A 376 5.46 -7.01 -26.21
N VAL A 377 5.50 -7.39 -24.94
CA VAL A 377 5.74 -6.47 -23.81
C VAL A 377 7.22 -6.13 -23.73
N VAL A 378 7.54 -4.88 -23.40
CA VAL A 378 8.89 -4.39 -23.18
C VAL A 378 8.96 -3.62 -21.86
N ASP A 379 9.93 -3.97 -21.02
CA ASP A 379 10.13 -3.29 -19.74
C ASP A 379 10.81 -1.94 -19.98
N VAL A 380 10.23 -0.86 -19.48
CA VAL A 380 10.78 0.50 -19.62
C VAL A 380 10.98 1.13 -18.26
N ASP A 381 12.16 1.69 -18.01
CA ASP A 381 12.51 2.36 -16.76
C ASP A 381 11.52 3.51 -16.48
N ALA A 382 10.81 3.45 -15.35
CA ALA A 382 9.74 4.37 -15.03
C ALA A 382 10.23 5.83 -14.85
N THR A 383 11.54 6.06 -14.74
CA THR A 383 12.15 7.40 -14.69
C THR A 383 12.19 8.10 -16.05
N VAL A 384 12.01 7.35 -17.13
CA VAL A 384 11.97 7.85 -18.50
C VAL A 384 10.70 8.68 -18.74
N PHE A 385 9.62 8.37 -18.03
CA PHE A 385 8.34 9.07 -18.08
C PHE A 385 8.40 10.43 -17.39
N LYS A 386 7.49 11.33 -17.79
CA LYS A 386 7.36 12.66 -17.21
C LYS A 386 6.99 12.55 -15.73
N GLN A 387 7.86 13.02 -14.84
CA GLN A 387 7.61 12.97 -13.40
C GLN A 387 6.48 13.93 -13.00
N ASP A 388 5.58 13.47 -12.13
CA ASP A 388 4.45 14.27 -11.65
C ASP A 388 4.93 15.38 -10.68
N PRO A 389 4.31 16.58 -10.71
CA PRO A 389 4.69 17.69 -9.83
C PRO A 389 4.39 17.37 -8.35
N VAL A 390 5.36 17.64 -7.49
CA VAL A 390 5.30 17.41 -6.03
C VAL A 390 4.69 18.64 -5.33
N GLU A 391 3.57 18.49 -4.61
CA GLU A 391 2.98 19.58 -3.82
C GLU A 391 3.65 19.77 -2.45
N VAL A 392 4.10 21.01 -2.20
CA VAL A 392 4.72 21.49 -0.96
C VAL A 392 3.67 22.13 -0.05
N THR A 393 3.65 21.79 1.24
CA THR A 393 3.22 22.73 2.29
C THR A 393 3.89 22.43 3.63
N ASN A 394 4.68 23.40 4.13
CA ASN A 394 5.15 23.52 5.51
C ASN A 394 4.20 24.44 6.31
N LYS A 395 3.97 24.14 7.60
CA LYS A 395 3.89 25.14 8.69
C LYS A 395 4.07 24.45 10.06
N VAL A 396 4.91 25.06 10.89
CA VAL A 396 5.29 24.65 12.26
C VAL A 396 4.78 25.69 13.27
N LEU A 397 4.69 25.27 14.55
CA LEU A 397 4.67 26.00 15.85
C LEU A 397 3.29 25.97 16.55
N LYS A 398 3.15 25.75 17.87
CA LYS A 398 4.10 25.57 18.99
C LYS A 398 3.41 24.92 20.21
N VAL A 399 4.24 24.53 21.18
CA VAL A 399 4.03 23.75 22.42
C VAL A 399 3.35 24.56 23.54
N ASP A 400 2.66 23.86 24.44
CA ASP A 400 2.56 24.00 25.93
C ASP A 400 1.20 23.34 26.35
N VAL A 401 1.07 22.36 27.25
CA VAL A 401 1.32 22.35 28.69
C VAL A 401 1.20 20.90 29.24
N GLU A 402 2.19 20.52 30.05
CA GLU A 402 2.25 19.62 31.23
C GLU A 402 1.64 18.20 31.28
N ASP A 403 2.53 17.29 31.68
CA ASP A 403 2.32 15.93 32.19
C ASP A 403 1.43 15.88 33.45
N LYS A 404 0.45 14.96 33.45
CA LYS A 404 0.02 14.26 34.67
C LYS A 404 -0.06 12.75 34.45
N LYS A 405 0.74 12.06 35.27
CA LYS A 405 0.84 10.60 35.42
C LYS A 405 -0.51 9.99 35.80
N GLU A 406 -0.97 9.00 35.05
CA GLU A 406 -1.95 8.01 35.52
C GLU A 406 -1.38 6.59 35.49
N LYS A 407 -1.77 5.85 36.53
CA LYS A 407 -1.17 4.60 37.00
C LYS A 407 -1.39 3.45 36.01
N LYS A 408 -0.30 2.73 35.71
CA LYS A 408 -0.30 1.47 34.97
C LYS A 408 -1.16 0.42 35.69
N GLN A 409 -2.17 -0.10 34.99
CA GLN A 409 -2.67 -1.46 35.17
C GLN A 409 -2.26 -2.28 33.94
N GLU A 410 -1.53 -3.37 34.17
CA GLU A 410 -0.89 -4.20 33.16
C GLU A 410 -1.92 -4.89 32.24
N SER A 411 -1.84 -4.62 30.93
CA SER A 411 -2.41 -5.51 29.91
C SER A 411 -1.32 -6.42 29.38
N LYS A 412 -1.50 -7.74 29.53
CA LYS A 412 -0.61 -8.77 29.01
C LYS A 412 -0.57 -8.70 27.47
N GLY A 413 0.56 -8.22 26.93
CA GLY A 413 1.15 -8.53 25.62
C GLY A 413 0.31 -8.36 24.35
N LYS A 414 0.52 -7.26 23.60
CA LYS A 414 0.05 -7.06 22.21
C LYS A 414 0.66 -8.04 21.18
N CYS A 415 1.59 -8.93 21.55
CA CYS A 415 2.27 -9.85 20.62
C CYS A 415 1.66 -11.25 20.53
N TYR A 416 1.59 -11.83 19.33
CA TYR A 416 1.26 -13.24 19.04
C TYR A 416 2.43 -14.22 19.28
N CYS A 417 3.60 -13.69 19.63
CA CYS A 417 4.83 -14.42 19.97
C CYS A 417 4.57 -15.28 21.20
N ASN A 418 5.04 -16.53 21.20
CA ASN A 418 5.19 -17.36 22.40
C ASN A 418 3.91 -17.53 23.24
N ARG A 419 2.73 -17.32 22.64
CA ARG A 419 1.41 -17.56 23.24
C ARG A 419 0.49 -18.20 22.23
N ASP A 420 -0.62 -18.76 22.66
CA ASP A 420 -1.61 -19.32 21.74
C ASP A 420 -2.34 -18.21 20.96
N ILE A 421 -2.75 -18.51 19.72
CA ILE A 421 -3.65 -17.68 18.92
C ILE A 421 -5.09 -17.95 19.41
N THR A 422 -5.83 -16.92 19.78
CA THR A 422 -7.22 -17.11 20.24
C THR A 422 -8.17 -17.40 19.07
N VAL A 423 -9.35 -17.94 19.37
CA VAL A 423 -10.39 -18.25 18.38
C VAL A 423 -10.77 -17.02 17.56
N ASP A 424 -11.05 -15.89 18.24
CA ASP A 424 -11.37 -14.60 17.61
C ASP A 424 -10.24 -14.08 16.72
N GLU A 425 -9.00 -14.24 17.16
CA GLU A 425 -7.83 -13.82 16.41
C GLU A 425 -7.67 -14.66 15.13
N LEU A 426 -7.81 -15.98 15.24
CA LEU A 426 -7.72 -16.89 14.12
C LEU A 426 -8.84 -16.64 13.11
N SER A 427 -10.08 -16.41 13.57
CA SER A 427 -11.21 -16.05 12.71
C SER A 427 -10.95 -14.76 11.93
N LYS A 428 -10.44 -13.71 12.60
CA LYS A 428 -10.07 -12.45 11.94
C LYS A 428 -8.92 -12.63 10.94
N MET A 429 -7.94 -13.47 11.25
CA MET A 429 -6.85 -13.80 10.32
C MET A 429 -7.38 -14.47 9.06
N VAL A 430 -8.17 -15.54 9.21
CA VAL A 430 -8.75 -16.27 8.08
C VAL A 430 -9.58 -15.34 7.21
N LYS A 431 -10.48 -14.56 7.81
CA LYS A 431 -11.33 -13.63 7.08
C LYS A 431 -10.51 -12.58 6.33
N ASN A 432 -9.52 -11.97 6.99
CA ASN A 432 -8.72 -10.91 6.38
C ASN A 432 -7.89 -11.43 5.20
N ILE A 433 -7.27 -12.61 5.32
CA ILE A 433 -6.53 -13.21 4.20
C ILE A 433 -7.48 -13.52 3.04
N ARG A 434 -8.65 -14.11 3.32
CA ARG A 434 -9.67 -14.44 2.30
C ARG A 434 -10.28 -13.21 1.63
N ASP A 435 -10.40 -12.08 2.34
CA ASP A 435 -10.89 -10.81 1.79
C ASP A 435 -9.88 -10.15 0.83
N ASN A 436 -8.59 -10.51 0.94
CA ASN A 436 -7.50 -9.94 0.12
C ASN A 436 -6.96 -10.93 -0.93
N THR A 437 -7.53 -12.13 -1.02
CA THR A 437 -7.21 -13.12 -2.05
C THR A 437 -8.38 -13.23 -3.01
N PHE A 438 -8.11 -13.30 -4.31
CA PHE A 438 -9.14 -13.22 -5.36
C PHE A 438 -9.07 -14.43 -6.28
N TYR A 439 -10.25 -14.96 -6.61
CA TYR A 439 -10.44 -15.97 -7.64
C TYR A 439 -11.61 -15.53 -8.52
N ASP A 440 -11.40 -15.47 -9.84
CA ASP A 440 -12.43 -15.09 -10.81
C ASP A 440 -13.13 -13.75 -10.45
N GLY A 441 -12.33 -12.73 -10.14
CA GLY A 441 -12.81 -11.37 -9.79
C GLY A 441 -13.53 -11.25 -8.45
N LYS A 442 -13.67 -12.33 -7.66
CA LYS A 442 -14.33 -12.31 -6.35
C LYS A 442 -13.38 -12.72 -5.24
N THR A 443 -13.64 -12.24 -4.02
CA THR A 443 -12.82 -12.60 -2.86
C THR A 443 -13.03 -14.06 -2.49
N ILE A 444 -12.02 -14.71 -1.91
CA ILE A 444 -12.18 -16.06 -1.36
C ILE A 444 -13.26 -16.09 -0.26
N THR A 445 -13.47 -14.99 0.46
CA THR A 445 -14.59 -14.86 1.43
C THR A 445 -15.95 -14.98 0.75
N PHE A 446 -16.12 -14.46 -0.48
CA PHE A 446 -17.37 -14.62 -1.23
C PHE A 446 -17.71 -16.09 -1.45
N PHE A 447 -16.73 -16.92 -1.79
CA PHE A 447 -16.95 -18.34 -2.10
C PHE A 447 -17.13 -19.22 -0.86
N HIS A 448 -16.38 -18.95 0.21
CA HIS A 448 -16.29 -19.86 1.34
C HIS A 448 -16.83 -19.30 2.65
N SER A 449 -17.02 -17.98 2.76
CA SER A 449 -17.45 -17.30 3.98
C SER A 449 -16.61 -17.78 5.19
N ASP A 450 -17.25 -18.22 6.27
CA ASP A 450 -16.59 -18.72 7.50
C ASP A 450 -16.42 -20.26 7.49
N LYS A 451 -16.73 -20.94 6.39
CA LYS A 451 -16.62 -22.41 6.31
C LYS A 451 -15.14 -22.84 6.35
N LEU A 452 -14.86 -23.85 7.17
CA LEU A 452 -13.54 -24.45 7.33
C LEU A 452 -13.60 -25.95 7.01
N PHE A 453 -12.53 -26.46 6.39
CA PHE A 453 -12.27 -27.91 6.23
C PHE A 453 -13.49 -28.74 5.76
N TYR A 454 -14.31 -28.16 4.88
CA TYR A 454 -15.54 -28.78 4.42
C TYR A 454 -15.39 -29.44 3.04
N LEU A 455 -14.33 -29.11 2.31
CA LEU A 455 -14.00 -29.65 1.01
C LEU A 455 -13.04 -30.83 1.15
N TYR A 456 -13.29 -31.85 0.34
CA TYR A 456 -12.39 -32.97 0.06
C TYR A 456 -11.96 -33.83 1.26
N SER A 457 -12.55 -33.68 2.44
CA SER A 457 -12.28 -34.51 3.62
C SER A 457 -13.54 -34.93 4.37
N ASN A 458 -13.41 -35.95 5.23
CA ASN A 458 -14.46 -36.42 6.13
C ASN A 458 -14.29 -35.86 7.55
N VAL A 459 -13.63 -34.70 7.71
CA VAL A 459 -13.53 -34.01 9.00
C VAL A 459 -14.94 -33.89 9.60
N PRO A 460 -15.21 -34.33 10.84
CA PRO A 460 -16.56 -34.27 11.41
C PRO A 460 -17.11 -32.85 11.39
N LYS A 461 -18.42 -32.67 11.11
CA LYS A 461 -19.02 -31.31 11.06
C LYS A 461 -18.83 -30.54 12.38
N SER A 462 -18.85 -31.24 13.51
CA SER A 462 -18.57 -30.69 14.85
C SER A 462 -17.16 -30.13 15.00
N ASP A 463 -16.22 -30.59 14.17
CA ASP A 463 -14.81 -30.26 14.28
C ASP A 463 -14.40 -29.15 13.29
N ARG A 464 -15.29 -28.79 12.36
CA ARG A 464 -15.06 -27.74 11.33
C ARG A 464 -15.27 -26.32 11.87
N THR A 465 -14.79 -26.05 13.08
CA THR A 465 -14.97 -24.77 13.77
C THR A 465 -13.65 -24.06 14.05
N PHE A 466 -13.70 -22.75 14.31
CA PHE A 466 -12.50 -21.99 14.65
C PHE A 466 -11.91 -22.41 16.00
N GLU A 467 -12.74 -22.88 16.94
CA GLU A 467 -12.30 -23.41 18.23
C GLU A 467 -11.42 -24.64 18.04
N LYS A 468 -11.90 -25.61 17.25
CA LYS A 468 -11.17 -26.85 16.96
C LYS A 468 -9.94 -26.62 16.11
N PHE A 469 -10.01 -25.66 15.18
CA PHE A 469 -8.84 -25.22 14.42
C PHE A 469 -7.78 -24.59 15.33
N ALA A 470 -8.16 -23.65 16.20
CA ALA A 470 -7.24 -23.00 17.13
C ALA A 470 -6.60 -23.99 18.11
N GLU A 471 -7.39 -24.94 18.64
CA GLU A 471 -6.91 -26.02 19.51
C GLU A 471 -5.82 -26.85 18.81
N ALA A 472 -6.11 -27.36 17.61
CA ALA A 472 -5.20 -28.21 16.85
C ALA A 472 -3.90 -27.48 16.46
N ILE A 473 -4.00 -26.25 15.93
CA ILE A 473 -2.83 -25.52 15.45
C ILE A 473 -1.93 -25.04 16.58
N ASN A 474 -2.49 -24.56 17.71
CA ASN A 474 -1.69 -24.14 18.86
C ASN A 474 -0.97 -25.32 19.50
N LYS A 475 -1.63 -26.48 19.61
CA LYS A 475 -1.02 -27.73 20.09
C LYS A 475 0.18 -28.12 19.21
N ALA A 476 0.01 -28.09 17.89
CA ALA A 476 1.08 -28.37 16.94
C ALA A 476 2.22 -27.34 17.03
N PHE A 477 1.91 -26.04 17.09
CA PHE A 477 2.90 -24.98 17.24
C PHE A 477 3.76 -25.14 18.50
N LYS A 478 3.15 -25.50 19.62
CA LYS A 478 3.86 -25.76 20.87
C LYS A 478 4.77 -26.98 20.76
N LYS A 479 4.27 -28.09 20.20
CA LYS A 479 5.04 -29.35 20.05
C LYS A 479 6.25 -29.20 19.12
N TYR A 480 6.13 -28.42 18.06
CA TYR A 480 7.14 -28.29 17.00
C TYR A 480 7.90 -26.95 17.01
N GLU A 481 7.82 -26.21 18.12
CA GLU A 481 8.57 -24.95 18.34
C GLU A 481 8.28 -23.85 17.29
N ILE A 482 7.06 -23.80 16.77
CA ILE A 482 6.57 -22.76 15.85
C ILE A 482 5.96 -21.63 16.68
N THR A 483 6.75 -21.12 17.63
CA THR A 483 6.26 -20.22 18.68
C THR A 483 6.50 -18.74 18.37
N THR A 484 7.46 -18.41 17.50
CA THR A 484 7.76 -17.03 17.10
C THR A 484 6.71 -16.49 16.14
N CYS A 485 6.53 -15.16 16.10
CA CYS A 485 5.61 -14.54 15.15
C CYS A 485 5.95 -14.88 13.71
N ALA A 486 7.22 -14.77 13.32
CA ALA A 486 7.65 -15.07 11.97
C ALA A 486 7.32 -16.52 11.60
N ARG A 487 7.66 -17.50 12.47
CA ARG A 487 7.32 -18.91 12.24
C ARG A 487 5.81 -19.14 12.06
N LYS A 488 4.98 -18.54 12.91
CA LYS A 488 3.51 -18.66 12.79
C LYS A 488 2.95 -18.03 11.54
N ILE A 489 3.41 -16.82 11.20
CA ILE A 489 3.01 -16.09 9.98
C ILE A 489 3.33 -16.95 8.75
N HIS A 490 4.56 -17.43 8.64
CA HIS A 490 4.98 -18.21 7.48
C HIS A 490 4.30 -19.58 7.41
N PHE A 491 4.08 -20.24 8.55
CA PHE A 491 3.33 -21.50 8.60
C PHE A 491 1.89 -21.31 8.10
N LEU A 492 1.18 -20.31 8.65
CA LEU A 492 -0.20 -19.99 8.28
C LEU A 492 -0.32 -19.55 6.82
N ALA A 493 0.64 -18.78 6.30
CA ALA A 493 0.67 -18.34 4.90
C ALA A 493 0.82 -19.52 3.93
N ASN A 494 1.68 -20.49 4.26
CA ASN A 494 1.82 -21.71 3.46
C ASN A 494 0.59 -22.60 3.58
N MET A 495 0.11 -22.83 4.81
CA MET A 495 -1.10 -23.59 5.08
C MET A 495 -2.30 -23.03 4.31
N TYR A 496 -2.42 -21.70 4.20
CA TYR A 496 -3.49 -21.05 3.45
C TYR A 496 -3.60 -21.58 2.03
N VAL A 497 -2.49 -21.76 1.32
CA VAL A 497 -2.51 -22.28 -0.05
C VAL A 497 -2.66 -23.80 -0.08
N GLU A 498 -1.92 -24.53 0.77
CA GLU A 498 -1.98 -25.99 0.79
C GLU A 498 -3.41 -26.49 1.06
N THR A 499 -4.13 -25.83 1.95
CA THR A 499 -5.47 -26.25 2.38
C THR A 499 -6.59 -25.64 1.54
N MET A 500 -6.30 -25.14 0.34
CA MET A 500 -7.27 -24.41 -0.50
C MET A 500 -8.01 -23.33 0.29
N TYR A 501 -7.24 -22.43 0.88
CA TYR A 501 -7.74 -21.31 1.68
C TYR A 501 -8.40 -21.71 3.00
N PHE A 502 -7.87 -22.74 3.69
CA PHE A 502 -8.43 -23.34 4.91
C PHE A 502 -9.75 -24.09 4.71
N THR A 503 -10.02 -24.60 3.50
CA THR A 503 -11.28 -25.28 3.16
C THR A 503 -11.13 -26.78 2.95
N ALA A 504 -9.93 -27.26 2.63
CA ALA A 504 -9.64 -28.66 2.33
C ALA A 504 -8.44 -29.18 3.14
N THR A 505 -8.49 -30.44 3.51
CA THR A 505 -7.38 -31.17 4.17
C THR A 505 -6.91 -32.37 3.36
N ARG A 506 -7.40 -32.52 2.13
CA ARG A 506 -7.06 -33.57 1.17
C ARG A 506 -6.96 -32.96 -0.22
N GLU A 507 -5.96 -33.39 -0.98
CA GLU A 507 -5.76 -33.01 -2.37
C GLU A 507 -6.81 -33.67 -3.29
N GLY A 508 -7.56 -32.83 -4.02
CA GLY A 508 -8.47 -33.23 -5.11
C GLY A 508 -9.75 -33.96 -4.68
N LYS A 509 -10.61 -34.27 -5.66
CA LYS A 509 -11.82 -35.11 -5.51
C LYS A 509 -11.48 -36.58 -5.80
N GLY A 510 -12.03 -37.53 -5.03
CA GLY A 510 -11.95 -38.98 -5.28
C GLY A 510 -10.78 -39.71 -4.60
N THR A 511 -10.76 -41.05 -4.66
CA THR A 511 -9.79 -41.94 -3.95
C THR A 511 -8.67 -42.49 -4.83
N SER A 512 -8.67 -42.21 -6.14
CA SER A 512 -7.66 -42.71 -7.09
C SER A 512 -7.45 -41.72 -8.23
N GLY A 513 -6.21 -41.60 -8.71
CA GLY A 513 -5.86 -40.84 -9.92
C GLY A 513 -4.52 -40.09 -9.89
N PHE A 514 -3.87 -39.95 -8.74
CA PHE A 514 -2.54 -39.35 -8.65
C PHE A 514 -1.45 -40.42 -8.58
N ARG A 515 -0.27 -40.14 -9.17
CA ARG A 515 0.88 -41.07 -9.20
C ARG A 515 1.40 -41.48 -7.81
N TYR A 516 1.02 -40.75 -6.78
CA TYR A 516 1.43 -40.93 -5.40
C TYR A 516 0.29 -41.41 -4.49
N ASP A 517 -0.84 -41.82 -5.08
CA ASP A 517 -1.89 -42.51 -4.32
C ASP A 517 -1.39 -43.85 -3.74
N PRO A 518 -1.82 -44.23 -2.53
CA PRO A 518 -2.81 -43.54 -1.69
C PRO A 518 -2.28 -42.33 -0.91
N TYR A 519 -0.97 -42.08 -0.90
CA TYR A 519 -0.28 -41.05 -0.09
C TYR A 519 -0.19 -39.67 -0.75
N ARG A 520 -1.30 -39.19 -1.33
CA ARG A 520 -1.48 -37.80 -1.78
C ARG A 520 -1.43 -36.78 -0.64
N GLY A 521 -1.40 -35.50 -1.01
CA GLY A 521 -1.39 -34.38 -0.07
C GLY A 521 -2.56 -34.43 0.91
N ARG A 522 -2.24 -34.49 2.22
CA ARG A 522 -3.22 -34.39 3.32
C ARG A 522 -2.71 -33.53 4.48
N GLY A 523 -3.64 -32.98 5.26
CA GLY A 523 -3.34 -32.20 6.46
C GLY A 523 -2.92 -30.75 6.18
N PHE A 524 -2.40 -30.03 7.17
CA PHE A 524 -2.25 -28.56 7.08
C PHE A 524 -1.10 -28.08 6.19
N GLN A 525 -0.18 -28.96 5.80
CA GLN A 525 0.89 -28.66 4.82
C GLN A 525 0.93 -29.71 3.70
N HIS A 526 -0.18 -30.41 3.46
CA HIS A 526 -0.31 -31.45 2.41
C HIS A 526 0.85 -32.47 2.39
N LEU A 527 1.02 -33.21 3.49
CA LEU A 527 1.97 -34.31 3.58
C LEU A 527 1.73 -35.31 2.43
N THR A 528 2.75 -35.53 1.61
CA THR A 528 2.67 -36.34 0.38
C THR A 528 3.80 -37.37 0.34
N TRP A 529 3.60 -38.46 -0.42
CA TRP A 529 4.51 -39.59 -0.62
C TRP A 529 4.62 -40.55 0.57
N GLU A 530 4.61 -41.86 0.28
CA GLU A 530 4.67 -42.91 1.29
C GLU A 530 5.86 -42.76 2.25
N ASP A 531 7.03 -42.36 1.73
CA ASP A 531 8.24 -42.16 2.52
C ASP A 531 8.05 -41.15 3.66
N ASN A 532 7.28 -40.08 3.42
CA ASN A 532 7.01 -39.10 4.46
C ASN A 532 6.07 -39.66 5.54
N TYR A 533 5.07 -40.45 5.16
CA TYR A 533 4.17 -41.13 6.11
C TYR A 533 4.92 -42.17 6.93
N LYS A 534 5.82 -42.95 6.30
CA LYS A 534 6.74 -43.90 6.98
C LYS A 534 7.63 -43.21 8.00
N LYS A 535 8.25 -42.09 7.62
CA LYS A 535 9.11 -41.29 8.51
C LYS A 535 8.31 -40.72 9.68
N TYR A 536 7.12 -40.17 9.44
CA TYR A 536 6.26 -39.65 10.50
C TYR A 536 5.85 -40.75 11.50
N LYS A 537 5.43 -41.93 11.02
CA LYS A 537 5.10 -43.08 11.90
C LYS A 537 6.31 -43.48 12.75
N LYS A 538 7.49 -43.57 12.13
CA LYS A 538 8.73 -43.95 12.83
C LYS A 538 9.08 -42.96 13.95
N GLU A 539 8.91 -41.66 13.72
CA GLU A 539 9.29 -40.62 14.68
C GLU A 539 8.23 -40.35 15.76
N THR A 540 6.95 -40.50 15.44
CA THR A 540 5.84 -40.13 16.36
C THR A 540 5.13 -41.33 16.99
N GLY A 541 5.31 -42.53 16.42
CA GLY A 541 4.56 -43.74 16.79
C GLY A 541 3.11 -43.75 16.30
N ILE A 542 2.61 -42.68 15.67
CA ILE A 542 1.23 -42.58 15.19
C ILE A 542 1.12 -43.29 13.84
N ASP A 543 0.31 -44.34 13.78
CA ASP A 543 0.10 -45.08 12.54
C ASP A 543 -0.85 -44.35 11.58
N ILE A 544 -0.24 -43.66 10.62
CA ILE A 544 -0.92 -43.05 9.47
C ILE A 544 -0.63 -43.80 8.17
N ILE A 545 0.03 -44.96 8.21
CA ILE A 545 0.31 -45.76 7.01
C ILE A 545 -0.90 -46.66 6.73
N SER A 546 -1.32 -47.43 7.73
CA SER A 546 -2.48 -48.32 7.61
C SER A 546 -3.81 -47.55 7.48
N ASN A 547 -3.86 -46.32 8.00
CA ASN A 547 -5.02 -45.43 7.90
C ASN A 547 -4.58 -43.99 7.55
N TYR A 548 -4.11 -43.82 6.32
CA TYR A 548 -3.64 -42.53 5.77
C TYR A 548 -4.73 -41.45 5.73
N GLU A 549 -6.01 -41.82 5.70
CA GLU A 549 -7.11 -40.85 5.70
C GLU A 549 -7.24 -40.06 7.00
N LYS A 550 -6.73 -40.60 8.12
CA LYS A 550 -6.62 -39.85 9.38
C LYS A 550 -5.87 -38.53 9.24
N VAL A 551 -4.92 -38.43 8.30
CA VAL A 551 -4.17 -37.19 8.05
C VAL A 551 -5.06 -36.09 7.47
N ALA A 552 -6.15 -36.43 6.78
CA ALA A 552 -7.13 -35.47 6.29
C ALA A 552 -8.34 -35.31 7.23
N ASP A 553 -8.75 -36.38 7.90
CA ASP A 553 -10.05 -36.43 8.58
C ASP A 553 -9.98 -36.06 10.08
N ASP A 554 -8.79 -36.11 10.70
CA ASP A 554 -8.56 -35.66 12.09
C ASP A 554 -7.73 -34.37 12.08
N LEU A 555 -8.27 -33.27 12.61
CA LEU A 555 -7.59 -31.97 12.63
C LEU A 555 -6.33 -31.95 13.50
N ASN A 556 -6.27 -32.73 14.58
CA ASN A 556 -5.05 -32.83 15.38
C ASN A 556 -3.95 -33.51 14.58
N ILE A 557 -4.25 -34.60 13.87
CA ILE A 557 -3.28 -35.30 13.01
C ILE A 557 -2.92 -34.42 11.80
N SER A 558 -3.88 -33.69 11.23
CA SER A 558 -3.67 -32.73 10.14
C SER A 558 -2.67 -31.63 10.53
N ALA A 559 -2.82 -31.06 11.73
CA ALA A 559 -1.93 -30.03 12.25
C ALA A 559 -0.56 -30.61 12.62
N ASP A 560 -0.54 -31.78 13.28
CA ASP A 560 0.68 -32.42 13.77
C ASP A 560 1.59 -32.83 12.62
N THR A 561 1.06 -33.47 11.58
CA THR A 561 1.82 -33.87 10.37
C THR A 561 2.40 -32.67 9.63
N GLY A 562 1.64 -31.58 9.49
CA GLY A 562 2.11 -30.36 8.83
C GLY A 562 3.24 -29.68 9.63
N ALA A 563 3.09 -29.57 10.95
CA ALA A 563 4.11 -28.99 11.82
C ALA A 563 5.34 -29.90 12.00
N TRP A 564 5.15 -31.22 11.94
CA TRP A 564 6.24 -32.20 11.88
C TRP A 564 7.08 -32.01 10.62
N TYR A 565 6.44 -31.97 9.45
CA TYR A 565 7.14 -31.78 8.18
C TYR A 565 7.92 -30.47 8.16
N TRP A 566 7.30 -29.40 8.70
CA TRP A 566 7.92 -28.10 8.88
C TRP A 566 9.21 -28.17 9.72
N LYS A 567 9.17 -28.86 10.87
CA LYS A 567 10.34 -29.05 11.75
C LYS A 567 11.41 -29.91 11.08
N LYS A 568 11.01 -31.07 10.54
CA LYS A 568 11.90 -32.04 9.87
C LYS A 568 12.66 -31.42 8.70
N THR A 569 12.05 -30.47 8.00
CA THR A 569 12.66 -29.78 6.84
C THR A 569 13.45 -28.51 7.24
N GLY A 570 13.50 -28.16 8.53
CA GLY A 570 14.28 -27.01 9.00
C GLY A 570 13.69 -25.63 8.63
N ILE A 571 12.39 -25.56 8.31
CA ILE A 571 11.77 -24.36 7.74
C ILE A 571 11.76 -23.17 8.73
N ASN A 572 11.81 -23.45 10.04
CA ASN A 572 11.95 -22.43 11.08
C ASN A 572 13.10 -21.45 10.81
N GLU A 573 14.25 -21.92 10.30
CA GLU A 573 15.41 -21.05 10.04
C GLU A 573 15.13 -20.01 8.94
N TYR A 574 14.34 -20.39 7.94
CA TYR A 574 13.96 -19.52 6.83
C TYR A 574 12.82 -18.59 7.21
N ALA A 575 11.89 -19.05 8.05
CA ALA A 575 10.85 -18.21 8.61
C ALA A 575 11.44 -17.16 9.57
N ASP A 576 12.45 -17.51 10.38
CA ASP A 576 13.13 -16.55 11.25
C ASP A 576 13.91 -15.48 10.46
N LYS A 577 14.30 -15.79 9.21
CA LYS A 577 14.85 -14.85 8.23
C LYS A 577 13.78 -14.09 7.44
N ASP A 578 12.50 -14.31 7.75
CA ASP A 578 11.34 -13.69 7.09
C ASP A 578 11.29 -13.96 5.56
N SER A 579 11.80 -15.11 5.11
CA SER A 579 11.88 -15.47 3.67
C SER A 579 10.64 -16.24 3.21
N ILE A 580 9.65 -15.55 2.63
CA ILE A 580 8.44 -16.20 2.10
C ILE A 580 8.79 -17.10 0.90
N PHE A 581 9.81 -16.72 0.12
CA PHE A 581 10.37 -17.53 -0.96
C PHE A 581 10.86 -18.90 -0.47
N ASP A 582 11.79 -18.91 0.49
CA ASP A 582 12.38 -20.17 0.96
C ASP A 582 11.38 -21.05 1.69
N THR A 583 10.52 -20.46 2.52
CA THR A 583 9.48 -21.22 3.21
C THR A 583 8.48 -21.84 2.21
N SER A 584 8.13 -21.13 1.14
CA SER A 584 7.21 -21.64 0.11
C SER A 584 7.84 -22.73 -0.76
N ARG A 585 9.09 -22.56 -1.19
CA ARG A 585 9.77 -23.58 -2.01
C ARG A 585 9.98 -24.87 -1.23
N LEU A 586 10.34 -24.81 0.06
CA LEU A 586 10.58 -26.02 0.86
C LEU A 586 9.31 -26.84 1.11
N ILE A 587 8.15 -26.19 1.09
CA ILE A 587 6.85 -26.87 1.16
C ILE A 587 6.47 -27.47 -0.21
N ASN A 588 6.59 -26.70 -1.29
CA ASN A 588 6.03 -27.10 -2.59
C ASN A 588 7.05 -27.67 -3.59
N TYR A 589 8.18 -27.00 -3.79
CA TYR A 589 9.24 -27.43 -4.71
C TYR A 589 10.62 -26.97 -4.23
N PRO A 590 11.36 -27.80 -3.46
CA PRO A 590 12.61 -27.39 -2.81
C PRO A 590 13.69 -26.89 -3.78
N GLY A 591 13.68 -27.37 -5.03
CA GLY A 591 14.62 -26.96 -6.08
C GLY A 591 14.26 -25.67 -6.82
N ALA A 592 13.17 -24.99 -6.45
CA ALA A 592 12.78 -23.75 -7.10
C ALA A 592 13.83 -22.64 -6.89
N THR A 593 14.26 -22.02 -7.99
CA THR A 593 15.13 -20.83 -8.00
C THR A 593 14.37 -19.54 -8.32
N LYS A 594 13.09 -19.65 -8.71
CA LYS A 594 12.20 -18.54 -9.05
C LYS A 594 10.81 -18.76 -8.43
N SER A 595 10.14 -17.68 -8.06
CA SER A 595 8.81 -17.71 -7.42
C SER A 595 7.73 -18.31 -8.33
N SER A 596 7.84 -18.08 -9.65
CA SER A 596 6.91 -18.64 -10.65
C SER A 596 6.94 -20.17 -10.72
N SER A 597 8.00 -20.83 -10.23
CA SER A 597 8.08 -22.28 -10.15
C SER A 597 7.38 -22.88 -8.92
N ILE A 598 6.87 -22.04 -8.02
CA ILE A 598 6.21 -22.44 -6.77
C ILE A 598 4.70 -22.29 -6.94
N ASN A 599 3.96 -23.39 -6.79
CA ASN A 599 2.52 -23.37 -6.94
C ASN A 599 1.84 -22.49 -5.87
N GLY A 600 0.96 -21.60 -6.33
CA GLY A 600 0.23 -20.65 -5.48
C GLY A 600 1.10 -19.63 -4.76
N TYR A 601 2.32 -19.35 -5.24
CA TYR A 601 3.25 -18.42 -4.58
C TYR A 601 2.64 -17.04 -4.29
N LYS A 602 1.90 -16.49 -5.25
CA LYS A 602 1.23 -15.19 -5.13
C LYS A 602 0.29 -15.14 -3.92
N ASP A 603 -0.50 -16.19 -3.71
CA ASP A 603 -1.45 -16.26 -2.60
C ASP A 603 -0.75 -16.51 -1.26
N ARG A 604 0.38 -17.25 -1.25
CA ARG A 604 1.25 -17.37 -0.05
C ARG A 604 1.82 -16.01 0.34
N GLU A 605 2.27 -15.22 -0.63
CA GLU A 605 2.81 -13.89 -0.40
C GLU A 605 1.74 -12.91 0.10
N ILE A 606 0.53 -12.94 -0.47
CA ILE A 606 -0.63 -12.18 0.02
C ILE A 606 -0.92 -12.54 1.48
N ALA A 607 -1.06 -13.83 1.78
CA ALA A 607 -1.33 -14.30 3.14
C ALA A 607 -0.23 -13.88 4.12
N TRP A 608 1.04 -14.00 3.73
CA TRP A 608 2.19 -13.56 4.51
C TRP A 608 2.15 -12.05 4.81
N ARG A 609 1.88 -11.21 3.81
CA ARG A 609 1.76 -9.74 3.98
C ARG A 609 0.62 -9.36 4.90
N GLU A 610 -0.56 -9.94 4.72
CA GLU A 610 -1.74 -9.66 5.54
C GLU A 610 -1.54 -10.13 6.99
N LEU A 611 -1.00 -11.32 7.19
CA LEU A 611 -0.64 -11.82 8.52
C LEU A 611 0.40 -10.92 9.20
N LYS A 612 1.38 -10.38 8.48
CA LYS A 612 2.35 -9.41 9.04
C LYS A 612 1.68 -8.12 9.52
N LYS A 613 0.64 -7.63 8.83
CA LYS A 613 -0.15 -6.47 9.29
C LYS A 613 -0.90 -6.78 10.58
N ILE A 614 -1.56 -7.93 10.65
CA ILE A 614 -2.30 -8.38 11.84
C ILE A 614 -1.36 -8.57 13.03
N PHE A 615 -0.25 -9.28 12.79
CA PHE A 615 0.77 -9.52 13.80
C PHE A 615 1.59 -8.27 14.09
N LYS A 616 1.45 -7.19 13.32
CA LYS A 616 2.32 -6.00 13.38
C LYS A 616 3.81 -6.36 13.40
N PHE A 617 4.18 -7.36 12.61
CA PHE A 617 5.55 -7.87 12.53
C PHE A 617 6.35 -7.04 11.49
N PRO A 618 7.61 -6.66 11.76
CA PRO A 618 8.45 -6.94 12.96
C PRO A 618 8.40 -5.83 14.03
N PHE A 619 7.35 -5.01 14.05
CA PHE A 619 7.29 -3.77 14.82
C PHE A 619 6.98 -4.01 16.31
N ASP A 620 5.80 -4.54 16.62
CA ASP A 620 5.33 -4.79 18.00
C ASP A 620 5.70 -6.20 18.48
N CYS A 621 6.12 -7.07 17.55
CA CYS A 621 5.96 -8.51 17.69
C CYS A 621 7.19 -9.33 17.25
N VAL A 622 8.36 -9.04 17.82
CA VAL A 622 9.58 -9.84 17.58
C VAL A 622 9.71 -10.87 18.68
N SER A 623 9.90 -12.14 18.32
CA SER A 623 10.27 -13.18 19.28
C SER A 623 11.60 -12.80 19.91
N LYS A 624 11.57 -12.29 21.15
CA LYS A 624 12.74 -12.38 22.02
C LYS A 624 12.99 -13.87 22.17
N LYS A 625 14.01 -14.38 21.48
CA LYS A 625 14.64 -15.63 21.86
C LYS A 625 15.03 -15.40 23.32
N SER A 626 14.43 -16.13 24.26
CA SER A 626 14.88 -16.16 25.65
C SER A 626 16.24 -16.84 25.64
N ILE A 627 17.24 -16.08 25.24
CA ILE A 627 18.62 -16.36 25.59
C ILE A 627 18.72 -15.84 27.02
N ASN A 628 19.02 -16.72 27.96
CA ASN A 628 19.56 -16.28 29.25
C ASN A 628 20.85 -15.54 28.95
N ILE A 629 20.77 -14.21 28.84
CA ILE A 629 21.93 -13.32 28.78
C ILE A 629 21.89 -12.57 30.09
N THR A 630 22.85 -12.87 30.95
CA THR A 630 23.27 -12.07 32.08
C THR A 630 23.32 -10.59 31.68
N SER A 631 22.81 -9.71 32.54
CA SER A 631 22.60 -8.30 32.23
C SER A 631 23.91 -7.52 32.00
N ASP A 632 24.40 -7.48 30.77
CA ASP A 632 25.50 -6.60 30.33
C ASP A 632 24.98 -5.27 29.75
N ASN A 633 23.91 -4.71 30.33
CA ASN A 633 23.48 -3.36 29.96
C ASN A 633 24.37 -2.34 30.65
N CYS A 634 24.88 -1.36 29.90
CA CYS A 634 25.75 -0.34 30.44
C CYS A 634 25.03 0.41 31.59
N PRO A 635 25.64 0.56 32.78
CA PRO A 635 25.00 1.19 33.92
C PRO A 635 24.67 2.67 33.70
N LYS A 636 25.34 3.33 32.74
CA LYS A 636 25.14 4.75 32.42
C LYS A 636 23.94 4.99 31.49
N CYS A 637 23.85 4.27 30.37
CA CYS A 637 22.81 4.49 29.34
C CYS A 637 21.71 3.41 29.33
N LYS A 638 21.87 2.35 30.13
CA LYS A 638 20.93 1.22 30.27
C LYS A 638 20.67 0.43 28.98
N VAL A 639 21.53 0.57 27.96
CA VAL A 639 21.48 -0.22 26.72
C VAL A 639 22.74 -1.08 26.58
N SER A 640 22.64 -2.15 25.78
CA SER A 640 23.78 -3.00 25.44
C SER A 640 24.75 -2.27 24.51
N HIS A 641 26.05 -2.50 24.70
CA HIS A 641 27.11 -2.00 23.83
C HIS A 641 27.61 -3.11 22.91
N TYR A 642 28.10 -2.72 21.74
CA TYR A 642 28.67 -3.63 20.75
C TYR A 642 29.94 -3.02 20.20
N ASP A 643 31.03 -3.79 20.11
CA ASP A 643 32.29 -3.34 19.52
C ASP A 643 32.82 -4.42 18.57
N LEU A 644 32.98 -4.05 17.31
CA LEU A 644 33.51 -4.91 16.25
C LEU A 644 34.91 -4.45 15.79
N THR A 645 35.57 -3.55 16.52
CA THR A 645 36.89 -2.99 16.15
C THR A 645 37.91 -4.07 15.81
N ASP A 646 37.96 -5.15 16.59
CA ASP A 646 38.93 -6.25 16.37
C ASP A 646 38.48 -7.28 15.33
N LYS A 647 37.23 -7.18 14.85
CA LYS A 647 36.62 -8.14 13.91
C LYS A 647 36.55 -7.60 12.48
N VAL A 648 36.40 -6.28 12.35
CA VAL A 648 36.21 -5.62 11.06
C VAL A 648 37.52 -4.99 10.63
N GLU A 649 38.06 -5.43 9.51
CA GLU A 649 39.27 -4.82 8.95
C GLU A 649 38.93 -3.52 8.20
N TRP A 650 39.59 -2.42 8.55
CA TRP A 650 39.42 -1.14 7.87
C TRP A 650 40.14 -1.09 6.52
N GLN A 651 39.54 -0.40 5.55
CA GLN A 651 40.16 -0.10 4.26
C GLN A 651 39.90 1.34 3.80
N THR A 652 40.88 1.93 3.10
CA THR A 652 40.76 3.24 2.44
C THR A 652 40.12 3.15 1.06
N GLN A 653 39.34 4.17 0.68
CA GLN A 653 38.82 4.31 -0.69
C GLN A 653 39.90 4.68 -1.72
N PHE A 654 41.10 5.05 -1.26
CA PHE A 654 42.22 5.47 -2.10
C PHE A 654 43.18 4.32 -2.46
N ASP A 655 42.73 3.08 -2.28
CA ASP A 655 43.46 1.89 -2.70
C ASP A 655 43.53 1.83 -4.24
N SER A 656 44.70 1.49 -4.77
CA SER A 656 44.93 1.35 -6.22
C SER A 656 44.02 0.31 -6.88
N LYS A 657 43.47 -0.65 -6.12
CA LYS A 657 42.52 -1.65 -6.62
C LYS A 657 41.22 -1.04 -7.16
N TRP A 658 40.90 0.20 -6.75
CA TRP A 658 39.73 0.93 -7.25
C TRP A 658 39.99 1.66 -8.56
N GLY A 659 41.21 1.66 -9.08
CA GLY A 659 41.62 2.34 -10.31
C GLY A 659 42.40 3.63 -10.04
N GLY A 660 42.40 4.53 -11.02
CA GLY A 660 43.06 5.83 -10.93
C GLY A 660 42.40 6.79 -9.93
N ILE A 661 42.97 7.99 -9.79
CA ILE A 661 42.57 9.00 -8.80
C ILE A 661 41.07 9.33 -8.87
N ASP A 662 40.50 9.45 -10.06
CA ASP A 662 39.07 9.79 -10.21
C ASP A 662 38.14 8.68 -9.70
N ALA A 663 38.50 7.42 -9.95
CA ALA A 663 37.76 6.28 -9.44
C ALA A 663 37.89 6.16 -7.92
N GLN A 664 39.08 6.40 -7.38
CA GLN A 664 39.33 6.44 -5.94
C GLN A 664 38.51 7.54 -5.24
N ASN A 665 38.32 8.71 -5.86
CA ASN A 665 37.59 9.84 -5.27
C ASN A 665 36.08 9.59 -5.09
N VAL A 666 35.52 8.54 -5.73
CA VAL A 666 34.11 8.15 -5.61
C VAL A 666 33.93 6.71 -5.12
N ALA A 667 35.01 6.08 -4.62
CA ALA A 667 35.02 4.67 -4.24
C ALA A 667 34.47 4.38 -2.83
N CYS A 668 33.96 5.37 -2.08
CA CYS A 668 33.49 5.19 -0.70
C CYS A 668 32.50 4.02 -0.55
N LYS A 669 31.44 3.97 -1.39
CA LYS A 669 30.45 2.88 -1.38
C LYS A 669 31.06 1.52 -1.68
N LYS A 670 31.91 1.43 -2.72
CA LYS A 670 32.57 0.16 -3.11
C LYS A 670 33.52 -0.32 -2.01
N THR A 671 34.17 0.62 -1.32
CA THR A 671 35.07 0.31 -0.20
C THR A 671 34.29 -0.20 1.01
N CYS A 672 33.14 0.40 1.32
CA CYS A 672 32.23 -0.13 2.34
C CYS A 672 31.75 -1.54 1.98
N ASP A 673 31.34 -1.78 0.73
CA ASP A 673 30.94 -3.13 0.30
C ASP A 673 32.08 -4.14 0.46
N ASP A 674 33.32 -3.77 0.13
CA ASP A 674 34.49 -4.67 0.29
C ASP A 674 34.73 -5.04 1.75
N ILE A 675 34.62 -4.06 2.66
CA ILE A 675 34.69 -4.30 4.11
C ILE A 675 33.58 -5.28 4.53
N LEU A 676 32.34 -5.09 4.07
CA LEU A 676 31.24 -6.01 4.37
C LEU A 676 31.48 -7.42 3.78
N ASN A 677 31.96 -7.50 2.54
CA ASN A 677 32.22 -8.76 1.85
C ASN A 677 33.27 -9.61 2.56
N LYS A 678 34.34 -8.98 3.09
CA LYS A 678 35.35 -9.65 3.93
C LYS A 678 34.80 -10.25 5.23
N GLN A 679 33.59 -9.84 5.64
CA GLN A 679 32.89 -10.33 6.82
C GLN A 679 31.79 -11.37 6.45
N GLY A 680 31.77 -11.87 5.22
CA GLY A 680 30.79 -12.87 4.76
C GLY A 680 29.40 -12.29 4.45
N LEU A 681 29.31 -10.97 4.26
CA LEU A 681 28.10 -10.30 3.79
C LEU A 681 28.19 -10.04 2.28
N THR A 682 27.09 -9.66 1.64
CA THR A 682 27.09 -9.22 0.23
C THR A 682 27.02 -7.70 0.13
N SER A 683 27.51 -7.17 -1.00
CA SER A 683 27.36 -5.75 -1.37
C SER A 683 25.92 -5.25 -1.24
N THR A 684 25.78 -4.03 -0.72
CA THR A 684 24.48 -3.48 -0.36
C THR A 684 23.75 -2.85 -1.53
N SER A 685 22.41 -2.99 -1.56
CA SER A 685 21.57 -2.52 -2.66
C SER A 685 21.13 -1.05 -2.48
N PRO A 686 21.07 -0.26 -3.57
CA PRO A 686 20.45 1.07 -3.57
C PRO A 686 18.96 1.04 -3.14
N THR A 687 18.25 -0.05 -3.39
CA THR A 687 16.79 -0.18 -3.16
C THR A 687 16.41 -0.76 -1.79
N ASN A 688 17.33 -1.50 -1.14
CA ASN A 688 17.09 -2.10 0.17
C ASN A 688 17.77 -1.27 1.26
N LYS A 689 17.08 -0.20 1.68
CA LYS A 689 17.57 0.79 2.64
C LYS A 689 16.45 1.34 3.51
N PHE A 690 16.81 1.84 4.69
CA PHE A 690 16.01 2.82 5.42
C PHE A 690 16.49 4.23 5.03
N GLN A 691 15.64 5.02 4.39
CA GLN A 691 15.94 6.43 4.07
C GLN A 691 15.59 7.29 5.29
N THR A 692 16.59 7.62 6.09
CA THR A 692 16.41 8.28 7.39
C THR A 692 16.28 9.79 7.27
N ALA A 693 16.81 10.39 6.21
CA ALA A 693 16.65 11.81 5.91
C ALA A 693 16.73 12.08 4.41
N LEU A 694 16.13 13.17 3.95
CA LEU A 694 16.26 13.70 2.58
C LEU A 694 16.58 15.19 2.65
N GLU A 695 17.37 15.71 1.71
CA GLU A 695 17.45 17.16 1.52
C GLU A 695 16.08 17.70 1.08
N ASN A 696 15.71 18.89 1.58
CA ASN A 696 14.55 19.59 1.04
C ASN A 696 14.83 20.06 -0.40
N SER A 697 13.77 20.40 -1.14
CA SER A 697 13.86 20.77 -2.57
C SER A 697 14.82 21.92 -2.89
N ASN A 698 15.13 22.77 -1.92
CA ASN A 698 16.00 23.93 -2.10
C ASN A 698 17.42 23.68 -1.59
N HIS A 699 17.72 22.46 -1.12
CA HIS A 699 19.01 22.07 -0.56
C HIS A 699 19.48 22.98 0.59
N THR A 700 18.56 23.37 1.47
CA THR A 700 18.83 24.25 2.63
C THR A 700 18.75 23.54 3.98
N LEU A 701 18.18 22.33 4.05
CA LEU A 701 18.19 21.49 5.25
C LEU A 701 17.94 20.02 4.93
N LEU A 702 18.33 19.14 5.87
CA LEU A 702 17.91 17.75 5.90
C LEU A 702 16.58 17.58 6.66
N VAL A 703 15.59 17.01 5.99
CA VAL A 703 14.31 16.59 6.55
C VAL A 703 14.46 15.16 7.09
N ILE A 704 14.44 15.02 8.42
CA ILE A 704 14.52 13.71 9.08
C ILE A 704 13.17 12.98 8.97
N ASN A 705 13.19 11.76 8.47
CA ASN A 705 12.06 10.84 8.58
C ASN A 705 12.19 10.07 9.89
N THR A 706 11.48 10.54 10.93
CA THR A 706 11.56 9.96 12.28
C THR A 706 11.17 8.48 12.33
N GLU A 707 10.16 8.06 11.58
CA GLU A 707 9.69 6.66 11.61
C GLU A 707 10.68 5.73 10.90
N GLU A 708 11.23 6.13 9.76
CA GLU A 708 12.29 5.36 9.08
C GLU A 708 13.60 5.37 9.88
N SER A 709 13.93 6.48 10.53
CA SER A 709 15.08 6.57 11.44
C SER A 709 14.95 5.59 12.61
N LYS A 710 13.78 5.51 13.27
CA LYS A 710 13.51 4.50 14.31
C LYS A 710 13.73 3.07 13.81
N ARG A 711 13.22 2.75 12.61
CA ARG A 711 13.36 1.42 12.00
C ARG A 711 14.81 1.10 11.68
N GLY A 712 15.54 2.05 11.10
CA GLY A 712 16.95 1.94 10.79
C GLY A 712 17.84 1.78 12.03
N ILE A 713 17.60 2.53 13.10
CA ILE A 713 18.30 2.38 14.39
C ILE A 713 18.09 0.98 14.98
N LYS A 714 16.85 0.48 14.97
CA LYS A 714 16.55 -0.87 15.46
C LYS A 714 17.26 -1.94 14.62
N TYR A 715 17.36 -1.73 13.31
CA TYR A 715 18.11 -2.61 12.42
C TYR A 715 19.62 -2.58 12.71
N LEU A 716 20.22 -1.40 12.91
CA LEU A 716 21.63 -1.26 13.32
C LEU A 716 21.92 -2.04 14.60
N ASP A 717 21.07 -1.88 15.62
CA ASP A 717 21.19 -2.60 16.89
C ASP A 717 21.18 -4.13 16.72
N LEU A 718 20.32 -4.63 15.83
CA LEU A 718 20.22 -6.07 15.54
C LEU A 718 21.48 -6.58 14.83
N GLN A 719 21.98 -5.86 13.83
CA GLN A 719 23.17 -6.27 13.10
C GLN A 719 24.43 -6.25 13.95
N LEU A 720 24.64 -5.19 14.73
CA LEU A 720 25.80 -5.09 15.62
C LEU A 720 25.77 -6.18 16.70
N LYS A 721 24.59 -6.52 17.20
CA LYS A 721 24.41 -7.66 18.12
C LYS A 721 24.80 -9.00 17.51
N GLU A 722 24.52 -9.18 16.21
CA GLU A 722 24.90 -10.38 15.46
C GLU A 722 26.37 -10.39 15.02
N GLY A 723 27.12 -9.32 15.32
CA GLY A 723 28.52 -9.20 14.91
C GLY A 723 28.71 -8.66 13.48
N ASN A 724 27.64 -8.16 12.86
CA ASN A 724 27.68 -7.69 11.47
C ASN A 724 27.87 -6.17 11.43
N PRO A 725 28.92 -5.65 10.76
CA PRO A 725 29.00 -4.23 10.43
C PRO A 725 27.89 -3.81 9.46
N VAL A 726 27.59 -2.52 9.40
CA VAL A 726 26.53 -1.98 8.52
C VAL A 726 27.01 -0.78 7.75
N GLN A 727 26.83 -0.80 6.42
CA GLN A 727 27.08 0.38 5.59
C GLN A 727 25.96 1.41 5.77
N VAL A 728 26.34 2.67 5.97
CA VAL A 728 25.41 3.80 6.05
C VAL A 728 25.84 4.90 5.10
N GLY A 729 24.85 5.56 4.51
CA GLY A 729 25.02 6.81 3.78
C GLY A 729 24.93 7.98 4.75
N VAL A 730 25.85 8.93 4.60
CA VAL A 730 25.85 10.18 5.36
C VAL A 730 25.81 11.38 4.40
N ASP A 731 25.24 12.47 4.91
CA ASP A 731 25.37 13.81 4.36
C ASP A 731 26.38 14.59 5.20
N HIS A 732 27.26 15.32 4.52
CA HIS A 732 28.19 16.27 5.12
C HIS A 732 28.12 17.67 4.50
N ALA A 733 27.44 17.83 3.35
CA ALA A 733 27.21 19.10 2.71
C ALA A 733 25.93 19.05 1.85
N LEU A 734 25.02 19.99 2.10
CA LEU A 734 23.83 20.14 1.28
C LEU A 734 24.19 20.54 -0.17
N ASN A 735 23.38 20.08 -1.13
CA ASN A 735 23.60 20.28 -2.55
C ASN A 735 24.97 19.78 -3.04
N TYR A 736 25.54 18.77 -2.39
CA TYR A 736 26.89 18.31 -2.72
C TYR A 736 26.99 17.92 -4.20
N LYS A 737 27.96 18.52 -4.90
CA LYS A 737 28.18 18.36 -6.35
C LYS A 737 26.90 18.56 -7.19
N GLY A 738 26.02 19.47 -6.75
CA GLY A 738 24.81 19.85 -7.47
C GLY A 738 23.60 18.93 -7.22
N GLY A 739 23.59 18.17 -6.11
CA GLY A 739 22.40 17.45 -5.65
C GLY A 739 21.99 16.26 -6.52
N LYS A 740 22.91 15.75 -7.36
CA LYS A 740 22.62 14.65 -8.32
C LYS A 740 23.02 13.27 -7.81
N LEU A 741 23.82 13.21 -6.74
CA LEU A 741 24.34 11.95 -6.19
C LEU A 741 23.38 11.41 -5.13
N ASN A 742 23.07 10.10 -5.21
CA ASN A 742 22.28 9.36 -4.22
C ASN A 742 21.06 10.13 -3.70
N GLU A 743 20.06 10.31 -4.57
CA GLU A 743 18.81 11.02 -4.27
C GLU A 743 19.02 12.49 -3.82
N GLY A 744 20.18 13.06 -4.13
CA GLY A 744 20.57 14.43 -3.75
C GLY A 744 20.76 14.62 -2.26
N THR A 745 21.12 13.55 -1.53
CA THR A 745 21.19 13.57 -0.06
C THR A 745 22.36 12.78 0.52
N THR A 746 22.84 11.70 -0.11
CA THR A 746 24.02 10.97 0.41
C THR A 746 25.26 11.34 -0.39
N ASP A 747 26.21 12.03 0.25
CA ASP A 747 27.46 12.46 -0.38
C ASP A 747 28.65 11.56 -0.01
N HIS A 748 28.55 10.80 1.08
CA HIS A 748 29.60 9.89 1.53
C HIS A 748 29.04 8.61 2.16
N PHE A 749 29.85 7.55 2.16
CA PHE A 749 29.51 6.27 2.79
C PHE A 749 30.54 5.90 3.84
N VAL A 750 30.06 5.39 4.97
CA VAL A 750 30.87 4.89 6.08
C VAL A 750 30.33 3.55 6.57
N VAL A 751 31.10 2.84 7.41
CA VAL A 751 30.69 1.56 7.99
C VAL A 751 30.52 1.71 9.49
N ILE A 752 29.32 1.43 10.01
CA ILE A 752 29.06 1.35 11.45
C ILE A 752 29.65 0.04 11.98
N ILE A 753 30.50 0.15 13.01
CA ILE A 753 31.25 -0.97 13.60
C ILE A 753 31.00 -1.14 15.10
N GLY A 754 30.14 -0.31 15.71
CA GLY A 754 29.84 -0.47 17.12
C GLY A 754 28.81 0.52 17.65
N LYS A 755 28.38 0.27 18.89
CA LYS A 755 27.47 1.09 19.68
C LYS A 755 28.00 1.21 21.10
N SER A 756 28.07 2.43 21.60
CA SER A 756 28.50 2.71 22.97
C SER A 756 27.77 3.94 23.52
N CYS A 757 28.17 4.42 24.68
CA CYS A 757 27.67 5.67 25.25
C CYS A 757 28.75 6.48 25.95
N GLU A 758 28.51 7.78 26.03
CA GLU A 758 29.31 8.72 26.79
C GLU A 758 28.36 9.61 27.59
N ASN A 759 28.53 9.67 28.90
CA ASN A 759 27.66 10.43 29.81
C ASN A 759 26.15 10.12 29.62
N GLY A 760 25.82 8.86 29.34
CA GLY A 760 24.45 8.39 29.11
C GLY A 760 23.91 8.65 27.70
N LYS A 761 24.61 9.44 26.86
CA LYS A 761 24.25 9.65 25.45
C LYS A 761 24.79 8.52 24.60
N VAL A 762 23.90 7.87 23.86
CA VAL A 762 24.24 6.74 22.97
C VAL A 762 24.87 7.27 21.68
N TYR A 763 25.93 6.61 21.22
CA TYR A 763 26.54 6.87 19.92
C TYR A 763 26.92 5.57 19.20
N TYR A 764 27.04 5.65 17.88
CA TYR A 764 27.51 4.59 17.01
C TYR A 764 28.91 4.92 16.51
N ARG A 765 29.84 3.98 16.64
CA ARG A 765 31.19 4.10 16.10
C ARG A 765 31.18 3.76 14.63
N PHE A 766 31.96 4.49 13.83
CA PHE A 766 32.08 4.22 12.41
C PHE A 766 33.54 4.25 11.94
N TYR A 767 33.77 3.50 10.87
CA TYR A 767 34.96 3.56 10.06
C TYR A 767 34.74 4.48 8.88
N ASP A 768 35.60 5.49 8.78
CA ASP A 768 35.61 6.44 7.67
C ASP A 768 36.59 5.95 6.61
N VAL A 769 36.07 5.59 5.44
CA VAL A 769 36.86 5.10 4.31
C VAL A 769 37.42 6.26 3.47
N GLY A 770 36.95 7.49 3.71
CA GLY A 770 37.26 8.71 2.97
C GLY A 770 38.63 9.33 3.24
N THR A 771 39.56 8.58 3.81
CA THR A 771 40.90 9.06 4.15
C THR A 771 41.98 8.03 3.83
N ARG A 772 43.18 8.50 3.46
CA ARG A 772 44.39 7.65 3.34
C ARG A 772 44.99 7.29 4.70
N ASN A 773 44.63 8.04 5.75
CA ASN A 773 45.22 7.88 7.06
C ASN A 773 44.39 6.91 7.93
N LYS A 774 44.93 5.71 8.15
CA LYS A 774 44.28 4.67 8.97
C LYS A 774 43.88 5.18 10.37
N SER A 775 44.74 5.94 11.06
CA SER A 775 44.42 6.41 12.42
C SER A 775 43.23 7.38 12.45
N LYS A 776 43.01 8.14 11.37
CA LYS A 776 41.83 9.00 11.20
C LYS A 776 40.60 8.20 10.80
N GLY A 777 40.75 7.23 9.90
CA GLY A 777 39.65 6.37 9.43
C GLY A 777 39.09 5.47 10.53
N THR A 778 39.95 4.99 11.45
CA THR A 778 39.58 4.09 12.55
C THR A 778 39.51 4.78 13.92
N SER A 779 39.54 6.12 13.96
CA SER A 779 39.58 6.88 15.21
C SER A 779 38.44 6.49 16.16
N SER A 780 38.71 6.43 17.46
CA SER A 780 37.67 6.29 18.49
C SER A 780 36.69 7.46 18.51
N ASP A 781 37.06 8.60 17.91
CA ASP A 781 36.25 9.83 17.89
C ASP A 781 35.29 9.90 16.70
N ASN A 782 35.37 8.94 15.78
CA ASN A 782 34.37 8.76 14.72
C ASN A 782 33.08 8.21 15.34
N ARG A 783 32.26 9.12 15.89
CA ARG A 783 31.06 8.81 16.68
C ARG A 783 29.86 9.56 16.10
N LEU A 784 28.76 8.83 15.84
CA LEU A 784 27.46 9.36 15.46
C LEU A 784 26.48 9.24 16.64
N TYR A 785 26.15 10.34 17.29
CA TYR A 785 25.26 10.40 18.45
C TYR A 785 23.80 10.28 18.04
N LEU A 786 23.03 9.53 18.83
CA LEU A 786 21.59 9.34 18.65
C LEU A 786 20.81 10.49 19.29
N ASP A 787 20.01 11.19 18.49
CA ASP A 787 18.98 12.10 18.97
C ASP A 787 17.71 11.31 19.30
N THR A 788 17.33 11.25 20.57
CA THR A 788 16.17 10.46 21.02
C THR A 788 14.81 11.07 20.63
N SER A 789 14.77 12.32 20.17
CA SER A 789 13.52 12.99 19.77
C SER A 789 13.05 12.59 18.36
N ASN A 790 13.99 12.46 17.42
CA ASN A 790 13.72 12.18 16.01
C ASN A 790 14.49 10.95 15.47
N TYR A 791 15.28 10.30 16.32
CA TYR A 791 16.07 9.10 16.00
C TYR A 791 17.16 9.29 14.93
N SER A 792 17.52 10.55 14.63
CA SER A 792 18.63 10.85 13.73
C SER A 792 19.98 10.52 14.37
N LEU A 793 20.96 10.16 13.53
CA LEU A 793 22.35 9.95 13.93
C LEU A 793 23.21 11.08 13.37
N LYS A 794 23.91 11.80 14.25
CA LYS A 794 24.76 12.93 13.87
C LYS A 794 26.07 12.94 14.61
N GLY A 795 27.16 13.34 13.96
CA GLY A 795 28.45 13.40 14.63
C GLY A 795 29.60 13.78 13.71
N LYS A 796 30.83 13.84 14.24
CA LYS A 796 31.98 14.32 13.48
C LYS A 796 32.91 13.18 13.08
N THR A 797 33.56 13.34 11.92
CA THR A 797 34.72 12.54 11.55
C THR A 797 36.01 13.18 12.07
N ALA A 798 36.95 12.36 12.53
CA ALA A 798 38.28 12.79 12.97
C ALA A 798 39.19 13.25 11.82
N TYR A 799 38.76 13.01 10.56
CA TYR A 799 39.51 13.40 9.37
C TYR A 799 39.30 14.88 9.00
N THR A 800 38.08 15.28 8.60
CA THR A 800 37.77 16.65 8.13
C THR A 800 37.00 17.51 9.14
N ASN A 801 36.68 16.98 10.33
CA ASN A 801 35.77 17.63 11.29
C ASN A 801 34.35 17.93 10.75
N HIS A 802 34.01 17.44 9.55
CA HIS A 802 32.66 17.57 9.00
C HIS A 802 31.65 16.91 9.92
N ILE A 803 30.45 17.49 9.99
CA ILE A 803 29.32 16.89 10.68
C ILE A 803 28.60 15.99 9.69
N TYR A 804 28.56 14.70 10.00
CA TYR A 804 27.80 13.70 9.29
C TYR A 804 26.41 13.58 9.89
N THR A 805 25.39 13.60 9.04
CA THR A 805 24.04 13.15 9.37
C THR A 805 23.75 11.88 8.59
N VAL A 806 23.33 10.80 9.26
CA VAL A 806 22.96 9.56 8.56
C VAL A 806 21.66 9.78 7.80
N THR A 807 21.73 9.55 6.50
CA THR A 807 20.61 9.72 5.55
C THR A 807 20.12 8.38 5.03
N GLN A 808 20.96 7.35 5.07
CA GLN A 808 20.61 5.99 4.65
C GLN A 808 21.22 4.95 5.57
N ILE A 809 20.45 3.92 5.94
CA ILE A 809 20.96 2.70 6.57
C ILE A 809 20.71 1.55 5.61
N ARG A 810 21.79 0.92 5.11
CA ARG A 810 21.71 -0.11 4.07
C ARG A 810 21.52 -1.50 4.70
N ASN A 811 20.59 -2.28 4.17
CA ASN A 811 20.35 -3.63 4.65
C ASN A 811 21.44 -4.58 4.15
N ASN A 812 21.97 -5.38 5.08
CA ASN A 812 22.90 -6.46 4.86
C ASN A 812 22.14 -7.64 4.24
N LYS A 813 22.86 -8.44 3.46
CA LYS A 813 22.40 -9.72 2.96
C LYS A 813 23.55 -10.71 3.14
N LYS A 814 23.24 -11.94 3.56
CA LYS A 814 24.27 -12.97 3.74
C LYS A 814 24.73 -13.48 2.38
N GLY A 815 26.05 -13.65 2.25
CA GLY A 815 26.72 -14.24 1.09
C GLY A 815 26.37 -15.70 0.89
#